data_AF-A0A2A3F880-F1
#
_entry.id   AF-A0A2A3F880-F1
#
_cell.length_a   1.000
_cell.length_b   1.000
_cell.length_c   1.000
_cell.angle_alpha   90.00
_cell.angle_beta   90.00
_cell.angle_gamma   90.00
#
_symmetry.space_group_name_H-M   'P 1'
#
loop_
_entity.id
_entity.type
_entity.pdbx_description
1 polymer ?
#
loop_
_entity_poly.entity_id
_entity_poly.type
_entity_poly.pdbx_seq_one_letter_code
_entity_poly.pdbx_strand_id
1 'polypeptide(L)'
;MQDGKRESDPWIVGAAIVLVVLGLLNLTATGMTGHAVRHLLFAVAGLAIMWVVSRLRISDLRAFGWAVFAVATLLLAAVPLAGVATKGAQRWLNFGVFTVQPSELAKLALILVPAGMLAGGFTLARFVATLAIAAVPVALVAVQPDLSTAVVLVATAGFMLILARVPLLPLVPLFVMGIASLPLAVLFLRPYQLERVHVFLSSNADPAGAGWAELQANIAIGSGGLWGLARDPLYDVRAQFLPESEHDLAFASLVYGWGLIAGLAVVVATSVIVWRAALAARTARTREAALVAAGIGGLFGIHALVSIGQSLSLLPHTGMPIPLFSYGGTAAIVGFAAIGLVLAVRRDGVARPLWAPDPRRRRRPRGMSAGTMTMIAALVAMSVFAWQVQHDRGAEYRAMSDAQMMRCIRLPAERGLIVDRNGVPLVVNVAEYAVAVVARMFEDSDDDARNRLAALLAKSPDELSDLIDAGGEGETQVAVGTVAPDQARRIVDAHLPGVLVVPSGRRQYPYGAVLASILGHVGVADADDMERWPHLALGSRVGKAGLEKQYDALLRGSDGTQCMYVDPSGNPVATGERVDPVRGHDLRLHLDIGVQTLATDALVEAMRTSKGDLGAAVVMDARTGAVLALASVPGADNNVYGPPADLVALAAQSQTPGPSALVNHATQTAVPPGSTFKIVVASTDMQYPVLSPDAVIETGAAYTYGGHTFRNWQPMGPNNMLQAIQWSDNVYFYKLGELLGPEKMADVASQLGAGRRSGIDLPGEAEGFLGTPENVGSIGATWYPGSTLLMGIGQGTVSATPIQVARWTSGIATGAMVTPQLAAAYGPELIPIPTAAPQRLAFADRLDPVRAGMRASAAAGTAGQLADLPVPAGAKTGTAEDPSAPGEGLNAWFSAVAPFDAPEIVVTALVRGGGFGSATSGPVVKKILEHYFPRPPAPAPTR
;
A
#
# COMPACT_ATOMS: atom_id res chain seq x y z
N MET A 1 -37.45 -67.50 -0.21
CA MET A 1 -36.99 -66.15 0.19
C MET A 1 -35.72 -65.67 -0.55
N GLN A 2 -35.19 -66.39 -1.55
CA GLN A 2 -33.99 -65.99 -2.32
C GLN A 2 -34.26 -65.37 -3.70
N ASP A 3 -35.49 -65.42 -4.24
CA ASP A 3 -35.79 -64.89 -5.59
C ASP A 3 -36.03 -63.37 -5.64
N GLY A 4 -36.40 -62.72 -4.53
CA GLY A 4 -36.62 -61.27 -4.47
C GLY A 4 -35.36 -60.40 -4.51
N LYS A 5 -34.18 -60.97 -4.22
CA LYS A 5 -32.89 -60.23 -4.22
C LYS A 5 -32.29 -59.98 -5.62
N ARG A 6 -32.93 -60.53 -6.66
CA ARG A 6 -32.42 -60.54 -8.04
C ARG A 6 -33.04 -59.44 -8.92
N GLU A 7 -34.15 -58.83 -8.49
CA GLU A 7 -34.87 -57.80 -9.25
C GLU A 7 -34.46 -56.34 -8.93
N SER A 8 -33.87 -56.08 -7.75
CA SER A 8 -33.47 -54.73 -7.33
C SER A 8 -31.95 -54.48 -7.46
N ASP A 9 -31.58 -53.25 -7.85
CA ASP A 9 -30.19 -52.78 -7.83
C ASP A 9 -30.00 -51.73 -6.73
N PRO A 10 -29.71 -52.14 -5.47
CA PRO A 10 -29.54 -51.17 -4.39
C PRO A 10 -28.33 -50.25 -4.61
N TRP A 11 -27.35 -50.65 -5.42
CA TRP A 11 -26.14 -49.85 -5.64
C TRP A 11 -26.38 -48.64 -6.54
N ILE A 12 -27.18 -48.78 -7.61
CA ILE A 12 -27.49 -47.64 -8.49
C ILE A 12 -28.43 -46.64 -7.79
N VAL A 13 -29.37 -47.15 -6.98
CA VAL A 13 -30.27 -46.31 -6.17
C VAL A 13 -29.50 -45.62 -5.04
N GLY A 14 -28.62 -46.35 -4.34
CA GLY A 14 -27.75 -45.78 -3.32
C GLY A 14 -26.85 -44.68 -3.86
N ALA A 15 -26.23 -44.89 -5.04
CA ALA A 15 -25.42 -43.87 -5.69
C ALA A 15 -26.23 -42.62 -6.08
N ALA A 16 -27.45 -42.79 -6.58
CA ALA A 16 -28.35 -41.67 -6.87
C ALA A 16 -28.71 -40.86 -5.61
N ILE A 17 -28.99 -41.54 -4.49
CA ILE A 17 -29.27 -40.90 -3.21
C ILE A 17 -28.03 -40.15 -2.71
N VAL A 18 -26.84 -40.73 -2.82
CA VAL A 18 -25.58 -40.06 -2.44
C VAL A 18 -25.39 -38.75 -3.22
N LEU A 19 -25.64 -38.74 -4.54
CA LEU A 19 -25.55 -37.51 -5.33
C LEU A 19 -26.54 -36.43 -4.86
N VAL A 20 -27.78 -36.80 -4.56
CA VAL A 20 -28.78 -35.85 -4.01
C VAL A 20 -28.35 -35.32 -2.66
N VAL A 21 -27.87 -36.18 -1.76
CA VAL A 21 -27.42 -35.78 -0.41
C VAL A 21 -26.23 -34.82 -0.51
N LEU A 22 -25.24 -35.10 -1.36
CA LEU A 22 -24.12 -34.19 -1.59
C LEU A 22 -24.57 -32.85 -2.19
N GLY A 23 -25.55 -32.86 -3.09
CA GLY A 23 -26.16 -31.62 -3.61
C GLY A 23 -26.86 -30.80 -2.52
N LEU A 24 -27.62 -31.45 -1.64
CA LEU A 24 -28.27 -30.79 -0.50
C LEU A 24 -27.24 -30.23 0.49
N LEU A 25 -26.17 -30.98 0.77
CA LEU A 25 -25.06 -30.52 1.62
C LEU A 25 -24.36 -29.29 1.04
N ASN A 26 -24.19 -29.23 -0.28
CA ASN A 26 -23.64 -28.04 -0.95
C ASN A 26 -24.55 -26.83 -0.77
N LEU A 27 -25.83 -26.95 -1.14
CA LEU A 27 -26.80 -25.85 -1.10
C LEU A 27 -27.03 -25.32 0.32
N THR A 28 -26.99 -26.19 1.33
CA THR A 28 -27.14 -25.78 2.73
C THR A 28 -25.89 -25.10 3.27
N ALA A 29 -24.69 -25.56 2.88
CA ALA A 29 -23.43 -24.93 3.29
C ALA A 29 -23.28 -23.52 2.72
N THR A 30 -23.80 -23.24 1.52
CA THR A 30 -23.73 -21.90 0.90
C THR A 30 -24.90 -20.99 1.29
N GLY A 31 -25.66 -21.31 2.35
CA GLY A 31 -26.79 -20.49 2.82
C GLY A 31 -28.06 -20.54 1.94
N MET A 32 -28.09 -21.36 0.89
CA MET A 32 -29.20 -21.44 -0.08
C MET A 32 -30.33 -22.38 0.37
N THR A 33 -30.85 -22.19 1.57
CA THR A 33 -31.86 -23.07 2.21
C THR A 33 -33.12 -23.25 1.35
N GLY A 34 -33.61 -22.19 0.70
CA GLY A 34 -34.76 -22.27 -0.20
C GLY A 34 -34.54 -23.17 -1.42
N HIS A 35 -33.34 -23.14 -2.01
CA HIS A 35 -32.98 -24.03 -3.11
C HIS A 35 -32.84 -25.47 -2.64
N ALA A 36 -32.25 -25.69 -1.45
CA ALA A 36 -32.13 -27.02 -0.84
C ALA A 36 -33.51 -27.69 -0.64
N VAL A 37 -34.50 -26.96 -0.12
CA VAL A 37 -35.87 -27.47 0.06
C VAL A 37 -36.49 -27.86 -1.29
N ARG A 38 -36.38 -27.01 -2.31
CA ARG A 38 -36.89 -27.32 -3.66
C ARG A 38 -36.20 -28.54 -4.27
N HIS A 39 -34.88 -28.65 -4.11
CA HIS A 39 -34.10 -29.80 -4.58
C HIS A 39 -34.56 -31.11 -3.93
N LEU A 40 -34.81 -31.09 -2.62
CA LEU A 40 -35.34 -32.23 -1.89
C LEU A 40 -36.72 -32.65 -2.40
N LEU A 41 -37.63 -31.69 -2.64
CA LEU A 41 -38.96 -31.97 -3.19
C LEU A 41 -38.87 -32.63 -4.58
N PHE A 42 -38.02 -32.09 -5.47
CA PHE A 42 -37.78 -32.69 -6.79
C PHE A 42 -37.15 -34.07 -6.70
N ALA A 43 -36.26 -34.31 -5.73
CA ALA A 43 -35.66 -35.61 -5.51
C ALA A 43 -36.68 -36.64 -5.01
N VAL A 44 -37.58 -36.27 -4.10
CA VAL A 44 -38.67 -37.14 -3.62
C VAL A 44 -39.63 -37.48 -4.76
N ALA A 45 -40.07 -36.49 -5.54
CA ALA A 45 -40.89 -36.71 -6.72
C ALA A 45 -40.17 -37.59 -7.77
N GLY A 46 -38.88 -37.33 -7.98
CA GLY A 46 -38.02 -38.12 -8.86
C GLY A 46 -37.90 -39.58 -8.41
N LEU A 47 -37.70 -39.85 -7.12
CA LEU A 47 -37.67 -41.22 -6.57
C LEU A 47 -38.99 -41.96 -6.82
N ALA A 48 -40.14 -41.28 -6.67
CA ALA A 48 -41.44 -41.86 -7.00
C ALA A 48 -41.54 -42.19 -8.51
N ILE A 49 -41.08 -41.28 -9.38
CA ILE A 49 -41.04 -41.50 -10.83
C ILE A 49 -40.09 -42.66 -11.19
N MET A 50 -38.91 -42.73 -10.59
CA MET A 50 -37.97 -43.84 -10.75
C MET A 50 -38.64 -45.17 -10.39
N TRP A 51 -39.38 -45.22 -9.28
CA TRP A 51 -40.13 -46.41 -8.87
C TRP A 51 -41.18 -46.80 -9.91
N VAL A 52 -42.00 -45.85 -10.38
CA VAL A 52 -43.02 -46.11 -11.42
C VAL A 52 -42.37 -46.60 -12.72
N VAL A 53 -41.35 -45.90 -13.22
CA VAL A 53 -40.67 -46.22 -14.48
C VAL A 53 -39.93 -47.57 -14.39
N SER A 54 -39.41 -47.94 -13.21
CA SER A 54 -38.80 -49.27 -12.99
C SER A 54 -39.76 -50.44 -13.19
N ARG A 55 -41.08 -50.18 -13.13
CA ARG A 55 -42.13 -51.19 -13.34
C ARG A 55 -42.53 -51.34 -14.80
N LEU A 56 -42.06 -50.49 -15.71
CA LEU A 56 -42.35 -50.60 -17.14
C LEU A 56 -41.93 -51.96 -17.71
N ARG A 57 -42.74 -52.50 -18.62
CA ARG A 57 -42.43 -53.72 -19.34
C ARG A 57 -41.54 -53.38 -20.53
N ILE A 58 -40.53 -54.22 -20.78
CA ILE A 58 -39.56 -53.97 -21.86
C ILE A 58 -40.19 -54.01 -23.25
N SER A 59 -41.34 -54.70 -23.42
CA SER A 59 -42.15 -54.66 -24.64
C SER A 59 -42.64 -53.26 -25.01
N ASP A 60 -42.82 -52.40 -24.01
CA ASP A 60 -43.49 -51.10 -24.17
C ASP A 60 -42.47 -49.97 -24.34
N LEU A 61 -41.16 -50.27 -24.24
CA LEU A 61 -40.08 -49.29 -24.37
C LEU A 61 -40.15 -48.49 -25.67
N ARG A 62 -40.51 -49.14 -26.77
CA ARG A 62 -40.60 -48.48 -28.07
C ARG A 62 -41.72 -47.43 -28.09
N ALA A 63 -42.91 -47.78 -27.62
CA ALA A 63 -44.04 -46.85 -27.54
C ALA A 63 -43.75 -45.71 -26.57
N PHE A 64 -43.18 -46.05 -25.40
CA PHE A 64 -42.75 -45.07 -24.41
C PHE A 64 -41.70 -44.09 -24.96
N GLY A 65 -40.70 -44.59 -25.69
CA GLY A 65 -39.66 -43.77 -26.32
C GLY A 65 -40.22 -42.75 -27.31
N TRP A 66 -41.17 -43.16 -28.15
CA TRP A 66 -41.84 -42.25 -29.08
C TRP A 66 -42.75 -41.24 -28.37
N ALA A 67 -43.42 -41.63 -27.28
CA ALA A 67 -44.20 -40.70 -26.47
C ALA A 67 -43.31 -39.63 -25.83
N VAL A 68 -42.18 -40.04 -25.22
CA VAL A 68 -41.19 -39.13 -24.64
C VAL A 68 -40.61 -38.19 -25.71
N PHE A 69 -40.31 -38.70 -26.91
CA PHE A 69 -39.82 -37.88 -28.03
C PHE A 69 -40.86 -36.86 -28.51
N ALA A 70 -42.12 -37.27 -28.67
CA ALA A 70 -43.20 -36.37 -29.07
C ALA A 70 -43.39 -35.24 -28.04
N VAL A 71 -43.47 -35.59 -26.75
CA VAL A 71 -43.59 -34.61 -25.66
C VAL A 71 -42.38 -33.68 -25.62
N ALA A 72 -41.15 -34.22 -25.67
CA ALA A 72 -39.94 -33.41 -25.66
C ALA A 72 -39.88 -32.43 -26.84
N THR A 73 -40.24 -32.88 -28.04
CA THR A 73 -40.23 -32.06 -29.26
C THR A 73 -41.30 -30.97 -29.23
N LEU A 74 -42.52 -31.29 -28.77
CA LEU A 74 -43.60 -30.32 -28.59
C LEU A 74 -43.22 -29.24 -27.58
N LEU A 75 -42.65 -29.65 -26.44
CA LEU A 75 -42.19 -28.71 -25.42
C LEU A 75 -41.03 -27.85 -25.93
N LEU A 76 -40.07 -28.42 -26.67
CA LEU A 76 -38.98 -27.67 -27.29
C LEU A 76 -39.48 -26.65 -28.33
N ALA A 77 -40.50 -27.00 -29.12
CA ALA A 77 -41.12 -26.09 -30.08
C ALA A 77 -41.92 -24.96 -29.39
N ALA A 78 -42.37 -25.17 -28.15
CA ALA A 78 -43.05 -24.15 -27.36
C ALA A 78 -42.08 -23.13 -26.73
N VAL A 79 -40.80 -23.46 -26.54
CA VAL A 79 -39.82 -22.56 -25.89
C VAL A 79 -39.63 -21.22 -26.62
N PRO A 80 -39.49 -21.15 -27.96
CA PRO A 80 -39.39 -19.87 -28.65
C PRO A 80 -40.64 -18.98 -28.53
N LEU A 81 -41.79 -19.57 -28.20
CA LEU A 81 -43.08 -18.88 -28.13
C LEU A 81 -43.43 -18.40 -26.72
N ALA A 82 -43.11 -19.20 -25.70
CA ALA A 82 -43.54 -19.00 -24.31
C ALA A 82 -42.40 -19.18 -23.28
N GLY A 83 -41.16 -19.22 -23.74
CA GLY A 83 -39.98 -19.43 -22.90
C GLY A 83 -39.55 -18.18 -22.15
N VAL A 84 -39.07 -18.37 -20.92
CA VAL A 84 -38.51 -17.29 -20.10
C VAL A 84 -37.04 -17.07 -20.50
N ALA A 85 -36.67 -15.83 -20.80
CA ALA A 85 -35.30 -15.44 -21.08
C ALA A 85 -34.54 -15.19 -19.77
N THR A 86 -33.45 -15.91 -19.55
CA THR A 86 -32.55 -15.73 -18.40
C THR A 86 -31.11 -15.68 -18.90
N LYS A 87 -30.34 -14.65 -18.55
CA LYS A 87 -28.92 -14.47 -18.93
C LYS A 87 -28.65 -14.68 -20.43
N GLY A 88 -29.54 -14.19 -21.29
CA GLY A 88 -29.37 -14.22 -22.75
C GLY A 88 -29.77 -15.51 -23.46
N ALA A 89 -30.35 -16.51 -22.77
CA ALA A 89 -30.90 -17.72 -23.40
C ALA A 89 -32.34 -18.00 -22.94
N GLN A 90 -33.19 -18.45 -23.88
CA GLN A 90 -34.57 -18.85 -23.62
C GLN A 90 -34.65 -20.38 -23.57
N ARG A 91 -34.64 -20.95 -22.36
CA ARG A 91 -34.51 -22.41 -22.15
C ARG A 91 -35.65 -23.04 -21.36
N TRP A 92 -36.37 -22.23 -20.60
CA TRP A 92 -37.30 -22.70 -19.57
C TRP A 92 -38.74 -22.33 -19.91
N LEU A 93 -39.66 -23.26 -19.65
CA LEU A 93 -41.10 -23.00 -19.62
C LEU A 93 -41.55 -22.87 -18.16
N ASN A 94 -42.22 -21.76 -17.83
CA ASN A 94 -42.72 -21.51 -16.49
C ASN A 94 -44.20 -21.86 -16.40
N PHE A 95 -44.56 -22.82 -15.53
CA PHE A 95 -45.94 -23.23 -15.26
C PHE A 95 -46.46 -22.67 -13.91
N GLY A 96 -45.84 -21.59 -13.41
CA GLY A 96 -46.18 -20.92 -12.16
C GLY A 96 -45.56 -21.58 -10.94
N VAL A 97 -45.90 -22.86 -10.70
CA VAL A 97 -45.45 -23.61 -9.50
C VAL A 97 -44.09 -24.29 -9.72
N PHE A 98 -43.74 -24.60 -10.97
CA PHE A 98 -42.46 -25.21 -11.34
C PHE A 98 -42.05 -24.78 -12.74
N THR A 99 -40.75 -24.87 -13.01
CA THR A 99 -40.16 -24.64 -14.33
C THR A 99 -39.73 -25.96 -14.95
N VAL A 100 -39.99 -26.11 -16.26
CA VAL A 100 -39.58 -27.27 -17.04
C VAL A 100 -38.53 -26.86 -18.05
N GLN A 101 -37.44 -27.61 -18.13
CA GLN A 101 -36.45 -27.50 -19.20
C GLN A 101 -36.66 -28.65 -20.21
N PRO A 102 -37.30 -28.40 -21.36
CA PRO A 102 -37.66 -29.46 -22.31
C PRO A 102 -36.47 -30.25 -22.86
N SER A 103 -35.29 -29.61 -22.91
CA SER A 103 -34.08 -30.23 -23.43
C SER A 103 -33.56 -31.38 -22.54
N GLU A 104 -33.88 -31.40 -21.24
CA GLU A 104 -33.57 -32.55 -20.37
C GLU A 104 -34.33 -33.80 -20.82
N LEU A 105 -35.62 -33.66 -21.15
CA LEU A 105 -36.43 -34.76 -21.68
C LEU A 105 -35.96 -35.19 -23.08
N ALA A 106 -35.47 -34.25 -23.89
CA ALA A 106 -34.93 -34.52 -25.22
C ALA A 106 -33.65 -35.39 -25.16
N LYS A 107 -32.79 -35.21 -24.14
CA LYS A 107 -31.61 -36.08 -23.93
C LYS A 107 -32.03 -37.53 -23.75
N LEU A 108 -33.07 -37.78 -22.96
CA LEU A 108 -33.62 -39.12 -22.77
C LEU A 108 -34.29 -39.66 -24.05
N ALA A 109 -35.02 -38.82 -24.78
CA ALA A 109 -35.64 -39.17 -26.05
C ALA A 109 -34.62 -39.63 -27.12
N LEU A 110 -33.47 -38.95 -27.19
CA LEU A 110 -32.36 -39.28 -28.10
C LEU A 110 -31.60 -40.56 -27.71
N ILE A 111 -31.89 -41.15 -26.55
CA ILE A 111 -31.44 -42.50 -26.22
C ILE A 111 -32.51 -43.51 -26.63
N LEU A 112 -33.77 -43.26 -26.24
CA LEU A 112 -34.86 -44.21 -26.41
C LEU A 112 -35.21 -44.48 -27.88
N VAL A 113 -35.38 -43.44 -28.70
CA VAL A 113 -35.81 -43.61 -30.10
C VAL A 113 -34.69 -44.24 -30.96
N PRO A 114 -33.43 -43.75 -30.93
CA PRO A 114 -32.34 -44.41 -31.64
C PRO A 114 -32.09 -45.85 -31.18
N ALA A 115 -32.26 -46.16 -29.88
CA ALA A 115 -32.14 -47.54 -29.39
C ALA A 115 -33.13 -48.48 -30.07
N GLY A 116 -34.40 -48.07 -30.21
CA GLY A 116 -35.43 -48.85 -30.89
C GLY A 116 -35.19 -48.99 -32.40
N MET A 117 -34.78 -47.90 -33.06
CA MET A 117 -34.51 -47.90 -34.51
C MET A 117 -33.29 -48.74 -34.89
N LEU A 118 -32.24 -48.68 -34.09
CA LEU A 118 -30.96 -49.34 -34.37
C LEU A 118 -30.85 -50.76 -33.77
N ALA A 119 -31.81 -51.18 -32.94
CA ALA A 119 -31.86 -52.52 -32.38
C ALA A 119 -31.79 -53.62 -33.45
N GLY A 120 -32.46 -53.41 -34.60
CA GLY A 120 -32.48 -54.32 -35.73
C GLY A 120 -31.17 -54.41 -36.52
N GLY A 121 -30.13 -53.65 -36.16
CA GLY A 121 -28.85 -53.58 -36.89
C GLY A 121 -28.79 -52.49 -37.96
N PHE A 122 -27.57 -52.26 -38.46
CA PHE A 122 -27.26 -51.19 -39.41
C PHE A 122 -27.84 -51.48 -40.80
N THR A 123 -28.59 -50.50 -41.32
CA THR A 123 -28.89 -50.32 -42.74
C THR A 123 -28.77 -48.83 -43.04
N LEU A 124 -28.42 -48.46 -44.28
CA LEU A 124 -28.26 -47.05 -44.65
C LEU A 124 -29.54 -46.24 -44.40
N ALA A 125 -30.71 -46.81 -44.72
CA ALA A 125 -32.01 -46.19 -44.47
C ALA A 125 -32.27 -45.93 -42.98
N ARG A 126 -31.97 -46.90 -42.08
CA ARG A 126 -32.13 -46.69 -40.63
C ARG A 126 -31.14 -45.67 -40.09
N PHE A 127 -29.91 -45.67 -40.60
CA PHE A 127 -28.89 -44.69 -40.23
C PHE A 127 -29.32 -43.27 -40.58
N VAL A 128 -29.71 -43.02 -41.83
CA VAL A 128 -30.20 -41.71 -42.29
C VAL A 128 -31.46 -41.29 -41.53
N ALA A 129 -32.43 -42.20 -41.34
CA ALA A 129 -33.64 -41.90 -40.59
C ALA A 129 -33.33 -41.54 -39.12
N THR A 130 -32.38 -42.23 -38.48
CA THR A 130 -31.97 -41.92 -37.10
C THR A 130 -31.34 -40.54 -37.01
N LEU A 131 -30.48 -40.16 -37.97
CA LEU A 131 -29.89 -38.82 -38.03
C LEU A 131 -30.96 -37.74 -38.25
N ALA A 132 -31.89 -37.96 -39.17
CA ALA A 132 -32.97 -37.01 -39.46
C ALA A 132 -33.85 -36.77 -38.23
N ILE A 133 -34.22 -37.84 -37.51
CA ILE A 133 -35.00 -37.74 -36.28
C ILE A 133 -34.21 -37.06 -35.17
N ALA A 134 -32.92 -37.38 -35.01
CA ALA A 134 -32.08 -36.76 -33.99
C ALA A 134 -31.82 -35.27 -34.26
N ALA A 135 -31.79 -34.86 -35.54
CA ALA A 135 -31.58 -33.48 -35.94
C ALA A 135 -32.71 -32.54 -35.48
N VAL A 136 -33.95 -33.04 -35.32
CA VAL A 136 -35.10 -32.21 -34.92
C VAL A 136 -34.92 -31.56 -33.54
N PRO A 137 -34.75 -32.32 -32.43
CA PRO A 137 -34.53 -31.70 -31.13
C PRO A 137 -33.20 -30.95 -31.05
N VAL A 138 -32.15 -31.38 -31.77
CA VAL A 138 -30.86 -30.66 -31.84
C VAL A 138 -31.05 -29.27 -32.46
N ALA A 139 -31.76 -29.18 -33.58
CA ALA A 139 -32.02 -27.91 -34.26
C ALA A 139 -32.90 -26.98 -33.40
N LEU A 140 -33.94 -27.53 -32.76
CA LEU A 140 -34.79 -26.75 -31.86
C LEU A 140 -34.01 -26.16 -30.67
N VAL A 141 -33.09 -26.92 -30.08
CA VAL A 141 -32.21 -26.43 -29.00
C VAL A 141 -31.17 -25.43 -29.52
N ALA A 142 -30.61 -25.64 -30.72
CA ALA A 142 -29.68 -24.70 -31.34
C ALA A 142 -30.33 -23.32 -31.59
N VAL A 143 -31.62 -23.29 -31.90
CA VAL A 143 -32.42 -22.05 -32.05
C VAL A 143 -32.66 -21.33 -30.70
N GLN A 144 -32.51 -22.01 -29.56
CA GLN A 144 -32.75 -21.50 -28.19
C GLN A 144 -31.51 -20.86 -27.52
N PRO A 145 -30.59 -20.28 -28.31
CA PRO A 145 -29.18 -20.04 -27.94
C PRO A 145 -28.56 -20.95 -26.85
N ASP A 146 -28.83 -22.26 -26.89
CA ASP A 146 -28.31 -23.24 -25.91
C ASP A 146 -27.29 -24.20 -26.54
N LEU A 147 -26.10 -23.66 -26.83
CA LEU A 147 -25.04 -24.38 -27.54
C LEU A 147 -24.58 -25.64 -26.78
N SER A 148 -24.49 -25.58 -25.46
CA SER A 148 -24.00 -26.69 -24.64
C SER A 148 -24.92 -27.88 -24.67
N THR A 149 -26.22 -27.64 -24.49
CA THR A 149 -27.21 -28.69 -24.60
C THR A 149 -27.28 -29.25 -26.01
N ALA A 150 -27.15 -28.42 -27.06
CA ALA A 150 -27.08 -28.90 -28.44
C ALA A 150 -25.89 -29.83 -28.67
N VAL A 151 -24.70 -29.47 -28.17
CA VAL A 151 -23.49 -30.30 -28.25
C VAL A 151 -23.69 -31.64 -27.51
N VAL A 152 -24.33 -31.65 -26.35
CA VAL A 152 -24.65 -32.89 -25.63
C VAL A 152 -25.64 -33.76 -26.38
N LEU A 153 -26.66 -33.17 -27.01
CA LEU A 153 -27.63 -33.93 -27.81
C LEU A 153 -26.96 -34.56 -29.03
N VAL A 154 -26.07 -33.84 -29.72
CA VAL A 154 -25.25 -34.36 -30.82
C VAL A 154 -24.31 -35.48 -30.34
N ALA A 155 -23.62 -35.26 -29.22
CA ALA A 155 -22.73 -36.25 -28.62
C ALA A 155 -23.49 -37.51 -28.20
N THR A 156 -24.69 -37.36 -27.63
CA THR A 156 -25.58 -38.47 -27.24
C THR A 156 -26.04 -39.27 -28.45
N ALA A 157 -26.48 -38.59 -29.52
CA ALA A 157 -26.86 -39.24 -30.77
C ALA A 157 -25.68 -39.99 -31.41
N GLY A 158 -24.51 -39.36 -31.49
CA GLY A 158 -23.27 -39.98 -31.97
C GLY A 158 -22.86 -41.20 -31.13
N PHE A 159 -22.93 -41.09 -29.80
CA PHE A 159 -22.65 -42.18 -28.89
C PHE A 159 -23.60 -43.36 -29.10
N MET A 160 -24.89 -43.11 -29.34
CA MET A 160 -25.87 -44.15 -29.67
C MET A 160 -25.55 -44.87 -30.99
N LEU A 161 -25.06 -44.16 -32.02
CA LEU A 161 -24.61 -44.77 -33.28
C LEU A 161 -23.41 -45.71 -33.06
N ILE A 162 -22.45 -45.30 -32.23
CA ILE A 162 -21.29 -46.11 -31.86
C ILE A 162 -21.74 -47.37 -31.10
N LEU A 163 -22.55 -47.21 -30.05
CA LEU A 163 -23.11 -48.33 -29.27
C LEU A 163 -23.88 -49.32 -30.17
N ALA A 164 -24.62 -48.80 -31.15
CA ALA A 164 -25.38 -49.59 -32.11
C ALA A 164 -24.54 -50.39 -33.13
N ARG A 165 -23.20 -50.25 -33.15
CA ARG A 165 -22.29 -50.89 -34.13
C ARG A 165 -22.49 -50.41 -35.57
N VAL A 166 -22.80 -49.12 -35.76
CA VAL A 166 -22.69 -48.51 -37.09
C VAL A 166 -21.23 -48.64 -37.56
N PRO A 167 -20.95 -49.03 -38.83
CA PRO A 167 -19.58 -49.05 -39.35
C PRO A 167 -18.94 -47.67 -39.22
N LEU A 168 -17.62 -47.61 -39.03
CA LEU A 168 -16.93 -46.32 -38.85
C LEU A 168 -16.97 -45.46 -40.12
N LEU A 169 -16.96 -46.08 -41.30
CA LEU A 169 -16.85 -45.38 -42.58
C LEU A 169 -18.02 -44.38 -42.84
N PRO A 170 -19.31 -44.72 -42.62
CA PRO A 170 -20.41 -43.74 -42.64
C PRO A 170 -20.35 -42.65 -41.57
N LEU A 171 -19.62 -42.86 -40.47
CA LEU A 171 -19.47 -41.88 -39.39
C LEU A 171 -18.38 -40.85 -39.71
N VAL A 172 -17.35 -41.22 -40.48
CA VAL A 172 -16.23 -40.31 -40.82
C VAL A 172 -16.70 -39.01 -41.46
N PRO A 173 -17.58 -38.99 -42.49
CA PRO A 173 -18.10 -37.75 -43.06
C PRO A 173 -18.82 -36.87 -42.03
N LEU A 174 -19.55 -37.46 -41.07
CA LEU A 174 -20.22 -36.70 -40.01
C LEU A 174 -19.22 -36.03 -39.07
N PHE A 175 -18.15 -36.75 -38.69
CA PHE A 175 -17.08 -36.17 -37.88
C PHE A 175 -16.32 -35.07 -38.63
N VAL A 176 -16.00 -35.29 -39.91
CA VAL A 176 -15.34 -34.29 -40.76
C VAL A 176 -16.23 -33.05 -40.93
N MET A 177 -17.52 -33.22 -41.21
CA MET A 177 -18.48 -32.09 -41.28
C MET A 177 -18.65 -31.39 -39.93
N GLY A 178 -18.64 -32.13 -38.82
CA GLY A 178 -18.69 -31.56 -37.47
C GLY A 178 -17.47 -30.70 -37.16
N ILE A 179 -16.26 -31.19 -37.47
CA ILE A 179 -15.01 -30.44 -37.28
C ILE A 179 -14.93 -29.26 -38.24
N ALA A 180 -15.26 -29.47 -39.52
CA ALA A 180 -15.26 -28.43 -40.55
C ALA A 180 -16.30 -27.33 -40.29
N SER A 181 -17.37 -27.62 -39.53
CA SER A 181 -18.35 -26.61 -39.13
C SER A 181 -17.95 -25.80 -37.90
N LEU A 182 -16.89 -26.17 -37.16
CA LEU A 182 -16.43 -25.41 -35.98
C LEU A 182 -16.04 -23.95 -36.30
N PRO A 183 -15.24 -23.64 -37.34
CA PRO A 183 -14.94 -22.25 -37.70
C PRO A 183 -16.19 -21.46 -38.11
N LEU A 184 -17.14 -22.14 -38.77
CA LEU A 184 -18.39 -21.53 -39.19
C LEU A 184 -19.33 -21.29 -38.00
N ALA A 185 -19.31 -22.17 -36.99
CA ALA A 185 -20.10 -22.04 -35.78
C ALA A 185 -19.73 -20.78 -34.98
N VAL A 186 -18.47 -20.34 -35.04
CA VAL A 186 -18.00 -19.08 -34.42
C VAL A 186 -18.78 -17.87 -34.95
N LEU A 187 -19.19 -17.87 -36.23
CA LEU A 187 -19.97 -16.78 -36.84
C LEU A 187 -21.40 -16.67 -36.28
N PHE A 188 -21.89 -17.73 -35.62
CA PHE A 188 -23.23 -17.78 -35.03
C PHE A 188 -23.20 -17.64 -33.50
N LEU A 189 -22.03 -17.50 -32.89
CA LEU A 189 -21.90 -17.28 -31.45
C LEU A 189 -22.29 -15.85 -31.07
N ARG A 190 -22.98 -15.71 -29.93
CA ARG A 190 -23.26 -14.40 -29.33
C ARG A 190 -21.98 -13.81 -28.71
N PRO A 191 -21.88 -12.48 -28.53
CA PRO A 191 -20.70 -11.84 -27.94
C PRO A 191 -20.26 -12.46 -26.61
N TYR A 192 -21.19 -12.74 -25.69
CA TYR A 192 -20.88 -13.37 -24.40
C TYR A 192 -20.34 -14.81 -24.52
N GLN A 193 -20.70 -15.54 -25.59
CA GLN A 193 -20.22 -16.91 -25.83
C GLN A 193 -18.79 -16.89 -26.40
N LEU A 194 -18.50 -15.93 -27.28
CA LEU A 194 -17.16 -15.68 -27.79
C LEU A 194 -16.21 -15.27 -26.68
N GLU A 195 -16.68 -14.43 -25.76
CA GLU A 195 -15.89 -13.96 -24.61
C GLU A 195 -15.44 -15.12 -23.72
N ARG A 196 -16.34 -16.06 -23.39
CA ARG A 196 -16.00 -17.28 -22.62
C ARG A 196 -14.97 -18.17 -23.32
N VAL A 197 -15.06 -18.31 -24.64
CA VAL A 197 -14.09 -19.10 -25.42
C VAL A 197 -12.74 -18.38 -25.47
N HIS A 198 -12.75 -17.06 -25.65
CA HIS A 198 -11.53 -16.25 -25.69
C HIS A 198 -10.79 -16.26 -24.36
N VAL A 199 -11.49 -16.09 -23.24
CA VAL A 199 -10.91 -16.19 -21.88
C VAL A 199 -10.24 -17.54 -21.67
N PHE A 200 -10.93 -18.64 -21.97
CA PHE A 200 -10.38 -20.00 -21.87
C PHE A 200 -9.11 -20.18 -22.72
N LEU A 201 -9.12 -19.71 -23.98
CA LEU A 201 -7.98 -19.87 -24.89
C LEU A 201 -6.79 -18.95 -24.59
N SER A 202 -7.05 -17.74 -24.09
CA SER A 202 -6.02 -16.77 -23.77
C SER A 202 -5.35 -17.03 -22.42
N SER A 203 -5.96 -17.84 -21.55
CA SER A 203 -5.54 -18.06 -20.16
C SER A 203 -5.36 -16.74 -19.38
N ASN A 204 -5.90 -15.62 -19.88
CA ASN A 204 -5.89 -14.34 -19.21
C ASN A 204 -7.06 -14.36 -18.23
N ALA A 205 -6.75 -14.62 -16.96
CA ALA A 205 -7.65 -14.39 -15.86
C ALA A 205 -7.83 -12.87 -15.71
N ASP A 206 -8.76 -12.30 -16.47
CA ASP A 206 -9.28 -10.97 -16.16
C ASP A 206 -10.05 -11.08 -14.83
N PRO A 207 -9.51 -10.55 -13.71
CA PRO A 207 -10.14 -10.66 -12.40
C PRO A 207 -11.40 -9.81 -12.28
N ALA A 208 -11.69 -8.93 -13.25
CA ALA A 208 -12.87 -8.07 -13.25
C ALA A 208 -13.88 -8.42 -14.37
N GLY A 209 -13.52 -9.32 -15.28
CA GLY A 209 -14.29 -9.65 -16.48
C GLY A 209 -14.70 -11.12 -16.58
N ALA A 210 -14.76 -11.64 -17.80
CA ALA A 210 -15.25 -13.00 -18.08
C ALA A 210 -14.37 -14.15 -17.50
N GLY A 211 -13.14 -13.85 -17.03
CA GLY A 211 -12.24 -14.79 -16.35
C GLY A 211 -12.51 -14.99 -14.85
N TRP A 212 -13.38 -14.18 -14.25
CA TRP A 212 -13.68 -14.24 -12.82
C TRP A 212 -14.15 -15.63 -12.36
N ALA A 213 -15.14 -16.21 -13.04
CA ALA A 213 -15.73 -17.50 -12.65
C ALA A 213 -14.69 -18.64 -12.66
N GLU A 214 -13.77 -18.62 -13.63
CA GLU A 214 -12.71 -19.61 -13.77
C GLU A 214 -11.67 -19.49 -12.64
N LEU A 215 -11.26 -18.25 -12.33
CA LEU A 215 -10.36 -17.98 -11.21
C LEU A 215 -10.97 -18.41 -9.88
N GLN A 216 -12.25 -18.09 -9.65
CA GLN A 216 -12.93 -18.48 -8.41
C GLN A 216 -13.13 -19.98 -8.29
N ALA A 217 -13.37 -20.71 -9.40
CA ALA A 217 -13.40 -22.16 -9.40
C ALA A 217 -12.04 -22.77 -9.03
N ASN A 218 -10.95 -22.21 -9.57
CA ASN A 218 -9.58 -22.62 -9.22
C ASN A 218 -9.25 -22.33 -7.76
N ILE A 219 -9.65 -21.16 -7.23
CA ILE A 219 -9.50 -20.82 -5.81
C ILE A 219 -10.28 -21.80 -4.94
N ALA A 220 -11.54 -22.07 -5.29
CA ALA A 220 -12.42 -22.98 -4.55
C ALA A 220 -11.86 -24.40 -4.44
N ILE A 221 -11.40 -24.96 -5.56
CA ILE A 221 -10.80 -26.31 -5.59
C ILE A 221 -9.41 -26.32 -4.95
N GLY A 222 -8.58 -25.31 -5.23
CA GLY A 222 -7.21 -25.24 -4.75
C GLY A 222 -7.11 -25.00 -3.23
N SER A 223 -8.01 -24.22 -2.64
CA SER A 223 -7.94 -23.85 -1.21
C SER A 223 -8.81 -24.72 -0.28
N GLY A 224 -9.73 -25.52 -0.85
CA GLY A 224 -10.71 -26.32 -0.11
C GLY A 224 -10.12 -27.41 0.80
N GLY A 225 -8.92 -27.91 0.53
CA GLY A 225 -8.33 -28.95 1.37
C GLY A 225 -9.01 -30.32 1.22
N LEU A 226 -8.58 -31.31 2.00
CA LEU A 226 -9.20 -32.65 1.96
C LEU A 226 -10.61 -32.68 2.54
N TRP A 227 -10.88 -31.79 3.52
CA TRP A 227 -12.09 -31.78 4.34
C TRP A 227 -12.97 -30.53 4.16
N GLY A 228 -12.54 -29.57 3.34
CA GLY A 228 -13.31 -28.37 3.06
C GLY A 228 -13.12 -27.27 4.09
N LEU A 229 -13.76 -26.13 3.80
CA LEU A 229 -13.71 -24.90 4.59
C LEU A 229 -15.02 -24.57 5.29
N ALA A 230 -16.05 -25.40 5.24
CA ALA A 230 -17.35 -25.10 5.86
C ALA A 230 -17.29 -24.90 7.40
N ARG A 231 -16.16 -25.19 8.05
CA ARG A 231 -15.92 -24.93 9.48
C ARG A 231 -15.15 -23.64 9.74
N ASP A 232 -14.65 -22.99 8.69
CA ASP A 232 -13.95 -21.73 8.77
C ASP A 232 -14.96 -20.60 9.07
N PRO A 233 -14.74 -19.76 10.09
CA PRO A 233 -15.67 -18.68 10.43
C PRO A 233 -15.97 -17.71 9.28
N LEU A 234 -15.05 -17.58 8.31
CA LEU A 234 -15.19 -16.69 7.16
C LEU A 234 -15.67 -17.41 5.90
N TYR A 235 -16.10 -18.68 6.02
CA TYR A 235 -16.58 -19.46 4.88
C TYR A 235 -17.80 -18.83 4.20
N ASP A 236 -18.72 -18.25 4.96
CA ASP A 236 -19.94 -17.65 4.39
C ASP A 236 -19.62 -16.45 3.48
N VAL A 237 -18.56 -15.69 3.79
CA VAL A 237 -18.06 -14.61 2.95
C VAL A 237 -17.33 -15.19 1.73
N ARG A 238 -16.45 -16.16 1.96
CA ARG A 238 -15.70 -16.87 0.91
C ARG A 238 -16.61 -17.49 -0.15
N ALA A 239 -17.71 -18.12 0.27
CA ALA A 239 -18.63 -18.81 -0.61
C ALA A 239 -19.35 -17.86 -1.58
N GLN A 240 -19.52 -16.59 -1.22
CA GLN A 240 -20.16 -15.58 -2.07
C GLN A 240 -19.31 -15.21 -3.30
N PHE A 241 -17.98 -15.39 -3.24
CA PHE A 241 -17.09 -15.11 -4.36
C PHE A 241 -17.25 -16.12 -5.50
N LEU A 242 -17.76 -17.33 -5.23
CA LEU A 242 -17.95 -18.37 -6.24
C LEU A 242 -19.31 -18.21 -6.95
N PRO A 243 -19.35 -17.78 -8.22
CA PRO A 243 -20.62 -17.60 -8.94
C PRO A 243 -21.26 -18.95 -9.30
N GLU A 244 -22.59 -19.00 -9.45
CA GLU A 244 -23.34 -20.18 -9.94
C GLU A 244 -23.00 -21.49 -9.19
N SER A 245 -22.79 -21.39 -7.88
CA SER A 245 -22.40 -22.49 -7.00
C SER A 245 -23.49 -23.55 -6.82
N GLU A 246 -24.72 -23.26 -7.25
CA GLU A 246 -25.86 -24.18 -7.25
C GLU A 246 -25.99 -25.00 -8.55
N HIS A 247 -25.43 -24.52 -9.67
CA HIS A 247 -25.55 -25.14 -10.99
C HIS A 247 -24.20 -25.61 -11.54
N ASP A 248 -23.46 -24.68 -12.16
CA ASP A 248 -22.30 -24.93 -13.02
C ASP A 248 -21.03 -25.24 -12.23
N LEU A 249 -20.82 -24.48 -11.15
CA LEU A 249 -19.65 -24.61 -10.27
C LEU A 249 -20.01 -25.35 -8.98
N ALA A 250 -21.11 -26.10 -8.96
CA ALA A 250 -21.54 -26.86 -7.80
C ALA A 250 -20.50 -27.90 -7.33
N PHE A 251 -19.72 -28.48 -8.25
CA PHE A 251 -18.63 -29.38 -7.87
C PHE A 251 -17.49 -28.62 -7.17
N ALA A 252 -17.06 -27.47 -7.72
CA ALA A 252 -16.07 -26.61 -7.09
C ALA A 252 -16.55 -26.11 -5.72
N SER A 253 -17.83 -25.73 -5.60
CA SER A 253 -18.46 -25.29 -4.35
C SER A 253 -18.46 -26.40 -3.29
N LEU A 254 -18.80 -27.64 -3.67
CA LEU A 254 -18.77 -28.79 -2.76
C LEU A 254 -17.34 -29.07 -2.28
N VAL A 255 -16.35 -29.02 -3.18
CA VAL A 255 -14.94 -29.19 -2.80
C VAL A 255 -14.49 -28.06 -1.88
N TYR A 256 -14.95 -26.83 -2.12
CA TYR A 256 -14.61 -25.69 -1.28
C TYR A 256 -15.15 -25.83 0.14
N GLY A 257 -16.42 -26.21 0.30
CA GLY A 257 -17.06 -26.36 1.60
C GLY A 257 -16.73 -27.67 2.33
N TRP A 258 -16.72 -28.81 1.61
CA TRP A 258 -16.64 -30.15 2.19
C TRP A 258 -15.41 -30.97 1.74
N GLY A 259 -14.56 -30.40 0.89
CA GLY A 259 -13.25 -30.92 0.55
C GLY A 259 -13.21 -31.89 -0.62
N LEU A 260 -12.00 -32.24 -1.03
CA LEU A 260 -11.75 -33.21 -2.11
C LEU A 260 -12.39 -34.58 -1.85
N ILE A 261 -12.57 -35.00 -0.60
CA ILE A 261 -13.23 -36.27 -0.29
C ILE A 261 -14.71 -36.24 -0.71
N ALA A 262 -15.40 -35.12 -0.50
CA ALA A 262 -16.77 -34.95 -0.98
C ALA A 262 -16.83 -34.92 -2.52
N GLY A 263 -15.88 -34.24 -3.17
CA GLY A 263 -15.73 -34.30 -4.64
C GLY A 263 -15.49 -35.71 -5.17
N LEU A 264 -14.61 -36.48 -4.51
CA LEU A 264 -14.36 -37.89 -4.84
C LEU A 264 -15.62 -38.74 -4.67
N ALA A 265 -16.45 -38.47 -3.66
CA ALA A 265 -17.72 -39.16 -3.47
C ALA A 265 -18.70 -38.93 -4.64
N VAL A 266 -18.74 -37.73 -5.23
CA VAL A 266 -19.52 -37.44 -6.46
C VAL A 266 -19.00 -38.28 -7.63
N VAL A 267 -17.68 -38.34 -7.81
CA VAL A 267 -17.02 -39.13 -8.87
C VAL A 267 -17.30 -40.62 -8.70
N VAL A 268 -17.20 -41.15 -7.48
CA VAL A 268 -17.47 -42.55 -7.16
C VAL A 268 -18.95 -42.89 -7.39
N ALA A 269 -19.89 -42.07 -6.88
CA ALA A 269 -21.32 -42.30 -7.07
C ALA A 269 -21.70 -42.30 -8.56
N THR A 270 -21.19 -41.34 -9.32
CA THR A 270 -21.38 -41.29 -10.78
C THR A 270 -20.79 -42.53 -11.46
N SER A 271 -19.57 -42.91 -11.12
CA SER A 271 -18.90 -44.10 -11.67
C SER A 271 -19.68 -45.38 -11.39
N VAL A 272 -20.29 -45.49 -10.21
CA VAL A 272 -21.20 -46.60 -9.86
C VAL A 272 -22.41 -46.57 -10.79
N ILE A 273 -23.09 -45.43 -11.01
CA ILE A 273 -24.24 -45.35 -11.92
C ILE A 273 -23.86 -45.82 -13.34
N VAL A 274 -22.77 -45.30 -13.89
CA VAL A 274 -22.28 -45.68 -15.24
C VAL A 274 -21.96 -47.18 -15.31
N TRP A 275 -21.26 -47.70 -14.30
CA TRP A 275 -20.90 -49.13 -14.23
C TRP A 275 -22.12 -50.04 -14.11
N ARG A 276 -23.08 -49.69 -13.25
CA ARG A 276 -24.32 -50.46 -13.04
C ARG A 276 -25.21 -50.43 -14.28
N ALA A 277 -25.29 -49.30 -14.97
CA ALA A 277 -25.99 -49.18 -16.25
C ALA A 277 -25.35 -50.06 -17.34
N ALA A 278 -24.02 -50.10 -17.42
CA ALA A 278 -23.30 -51.01 -18.33
C ALA A 278 -23.51 -52.49 -17.98
N LEU A 279 -23.57 -52.84 -16.69
CA LEU A 279 -23.91 -54.20 -16.26
C LEU A 279 -25.35 -54.58 -16.64
N ALA A 280 -26.32 -53.68 -16.43
CA ALA A 280 -27.71 -53.89 -16.84
C ALA A 280 -27.83 -54.10 -18.36
N ALA A 281 -27.08 -53.34 -19.15
CA ALA A 281 -27.01 -53.49 -20.60
C ALA A 281 -26.43 -54.85 -21.04
N ARG A 282 -25.46 -55.40 -20.30
CA ARG A 282 -24.89 -56.74 -20.56
C ARG A 282 -25.88 -57.87 -20.29
N THR A 283 -26.80 -57.67 -19.34
CA THR A 283 -27.82 -58.68 -18.95
C THR A 283 -29.17 -58.48 -19.64
N ALA A 284 -29.33 -57.45 -20.46
CA ALA A 284 -30.60 -57.09 -21.08
C ALA A 284 -31.16 -58.17 -22.03
N ARG A 285 -32.49 -58.33 -22.02
CA ARG A 285 -33.20 -59.33 -22.82
C ARG A 285 -33.33 -58.97 -24.30
N THR A 286 -33.37 -57.69 -24.65
CA THR A 286 -33.44 -57.21 -26.03
C THR A 286 -32.26 -56.30 -26.34
N ARG A 287 -31.90 -56.20 -27.63
CA ARG A 287 -30.83 -55.28 -28.05
C ARG A 287 -31.23 -53.81 -27.86
N GLU A 288 -32.51 -53.50 -28.02
CA GLU A 288 -33.09 -52.20 -27.68
C GLU A 288 -32.85 -51.86 -26.21
N ALA A 289 -33.23 -52.75 -25.28
CA ALA A 289 -33.01 -52.57 -23.85
C ALA A 289 -31.51 -52.45 -23.49
N ALA A 290 -30.65 -53.21 -24.17
CA ALA A 290 -29.19 -53.10 -24.00
C ALA A 290 -28.65 -51.73 -24.43
N LEU A 291 -29.16 -51.17 -25.53
CA LEU A 291 -28.78 -49.85 -26.02
C LEU A 291 -29.32 -48.74 -25.12
N VAL A 292 -30.55 -48.86 -24.60
CA VAL A 292 -31.12 -47.91 -23.64
C VAL A 292 -30.27 -47.84 -22.36
N ALA A 293 -30.00 -48.98 -21.73
CA ALA A 293 -29.22 -48.98 -20.48
C ALA A 293 -27.78 -48.46 -20.69
N ALA A 294 -27.13 -48.82 -21.80
CA ALA A 294 -25.79 -48.33 -22.12
C ALA A 294 -25.79 -46.82 -22.48
N GLY A 295 -26.80 -46.35 -23.20
CA GLY A 295 -26.97 -44.93 -23.54
C GLY A 295 -27.20 -44.07 -22.31
N ILE A 296 -28.03 -44.53 -21.36
CA ILE A 296 -28.25 -43.82 -20.09
C ILE A 296 -26.96 -43.76 -19.26
N GLY A 297 -26.21 -44.86 -19.17
CA GLY A 297 -24.88 -44.84 -18.53
C GLY A 297 -23.92 -43.85 -19.19
N GLY A 298 -23.92 -43.80 -20.53
CA GLY A 298 -23.15 -42.81 -21.28
C GLY A 298 -23.55 -41.36 -20.97
N LEU A 299 -24.85 -41.08 -20.93
CA LEU A 299 -25.38 -39.74 -20.64
C LEU A 299 -24.92 -39.22 -19.27
N PHE A 300 -25.08 -40.04 -18.21
CA PHE A 300 -24.64 -39.67 -16.86
C PHE A 300 -23.14 -39.36 -16.80
N GLY A 301 -22.30 -40.20 -17.41
CA GLY A 301 -20.86 -39.98 -17.36
C GLY A 301 -20.38 -38.87 -18.30
N ILE A 302 -21.01 -38.62 -19.45
CA ILE A 302 -20.69 -37.46 -20.31
C ILE A 302 -20.99 -36.16 -19.55
N HIS A 303 -22.14 -36.07 -18.90
CA HIS A 303 -22.47 -34.88 -18.10
C HIS A 303 -21.46 -34.66 -16.98
N ALA A 304 -21.16 -35.69 -16.19
CA ALA A 304 -20.19 -35.56 -15.10
C ALA A 304 -18.79 -35.16 -15.59
N LEU A 305 -18.32 -35.73 -16.71
CA LEU A 305 -17.04 -35.33 -17.32
C LEU A 305 -17.05 -33.86 -17.76
N VAL A 306 -18.11 -33.40 -18.40
CA VAL A 306 -18.20 -32.00 -18.83
C VAL A 306 -18.25 -31.06 -17.63
N SER A 307 -19.14 -31.30 -16.67
CA SER A 307 -19.34 -30.40 -15.51
C SER A 307 -18.13 -30.36 -14.57
N ILE A 308 -17.52 -31.53 -14.27
CA ILE A 308 -16.30 -31.56 -13.45
C ILE A 308 -15.14 -30.93 -14.23
N GLY A 309 -15.10 -31.11 -15.55
CA GLY A 309 -14.07 -30.51 -16.41
C GLY A 309 -14.16 -29.00 -16.44
N GLN A 310 -15.37 -28.46 -16.42
CA GLN A 310 -15.63 -27.04 -16.28
C GLN A 310 -15.23 -26.51 -14.92
N SER A 311 -15.56 -27.24 -13.84
CA SER A 311 -15.15 -26.84 -12.48
C SER A 311 -13.63 -26.84 -12.30
N LEU A 312 -12.90 -27.70 -13.03
CA LEU A 312 -11.44 -27.77 -13.06
C LEU A 312 -10.81 -26.89 -14.14
N SER A 313 -11.59 -26.03 -14.80
CA SER A 313 -11.11 -25.12 -15.85
C SER A 313 -10.45 -25.84 -17.04
N LEU A 314 -10.79 -27.12 -17.28
CA LEU A 314 -10.35 -27.92 -18.42
C LEU A 314 -11.24 -27.73 -19.65
N LEU A 315 -12.43 -27.18 -19.45
CA LEU A 315 -13.43 -26.90 -20.47
C LEU A 315 -14.10 -25.55 -20.20
N PRO A 316 -14.51 -24.79 -21.22
CA PRO A 316 -15.21 -23.51 -21.03
C PRO A 316 -16.54 -23.71 -20.29
N HIS A 317 -16.92 -22.78 -19.42
CA HIS A 317 -18.17 -22.83 -18.66
C HIS A 317 -19.40 -22.70 -19.55
N THR A 318 -20.24 -23.74 -19.58
CA THR A 318 -21.35 -23.82 -20.54
C THR A 318 -22.75 -24.05 -19.97
N GLY A 319 -22.97 -23.98 -18.65
CA GLY A 319 -24.34 -24.07 -18.11
C GLY A 319 -24.83 -25.49 -17.79
N MET A 320 -23.94 -26.45 -17.57
CA MET A 320 -24.26 -27.88 -17.57
C MET A 320 -24.27 -28.48 -16.15
N PRO A 321 -25.43 -28.81 -15.57
CA PRO A 321 -25.51 -29.40 -14.24
C PRO A 321 -25.10 -30.89 -14.24
N ILE A 322 -24.50 -31.33 -13.12
CA ILE A 322 -24.30 -32.76 -12.85
C ILE A 322 -25.66 -33.36 -12.48
N PRO A 323 -26.14 -34.41 -13.19
CA PRO A 323 -27.42 -35.03 -12.92
C PRO A 323 -27.56 -35.46 -11.46
N LEU A 324 -28.72 -35.16 -10.85
CA LEU A 324 -29.08 -35.46 -9.46
C LEU A 324 -28.31 -34.69 -8.37
N PHE A 325 -27.13 -34.15 -8.68
CA PHE A 325 -26.30 -33.40 -7.74
C PHE A 325 -26.57 -31.89 -7.80
N SER A 326 -26.36 -31.27 -8.97
CA SER A 326 -26.59 -29.84 -9.15
C SER A 326 -28.08 -29.52 -9.03
N TYR A 327 -28.40 -28.31 -8.58
CA TYR A 327 -29.78 -27.84 -8.52
C TYR A 327 -30.38 -27.81 -9.95
N GLY A 328 -31.59 -28.33 -10.11
CA GLY A 328 -32.24 -28.42 -11.42
C GLY A 328 -33.42 -29.38 -11.41
N GLY A 329 -34.61 -28.85 -11.14
CA GLY A 329 -35.80 -29.68 -10.88
C GLY A 329 -36.13 -30.68 -12.00
N THR A 330 -36.11 -30.23 -13.26
CA THR A 330 -36.38 -31.12 -14.40
C THR A 330 -35.26 -32.14 -14.63
N ALA A 331 -34.00 -31.71 -14.51
CA ALA A 331 -32.84 -32.57 -14.69
C ALA A 331 -32.82 -33.69 -13.64
N ALA A 332 -33.16 -33.39 -12.38
CA ALA A 332 -33.28 -34.38 -11.33
C ALA A 332 -34.38 -35.42 -11.64
N ILE A 333 -35.58 -34.96 -12.01
CA ILE A 333 -36.71 -35.84 -12.36
C ILE A 333 -36.35 -36.76 -13.54
N VAL A 334 -35.81 -36.20 -14.62
CA VAL A 334 -35.44 -36.98 -15.82
C VAL A 334 -34.30 -37.95 -15.52
N GLY A 335 -33.31 -37.53 -14.71
CA GLY A 335 -32.24 -38.41 -14.23
C GLY A 335 -32.76 -39.61 -13.46
N PHE A 336 -33.71 -39.39 -12.54
CA PHE A 336 -34.37 -40.47 -11.80
C PHE A 336 -35.20 -41.39 -12.72
N ALA A 337 -35.93 -40.83 -13.69
CA ALA A 337 -36.65 -41.61 -14.70
C ALA A 337 -35.70 -42.49 -15.52
N ALA A 338 -34.53 -41.95 -15.90
CA ALA A 338 -33.49 -42.69 -16.62
C ALA A 338 -32.93 -43.85 -15.79
N ILE A 339 -32.66 -43.64 -14.49
CA ILE A 339 -32.28 -44.75 -13.58
C ILE A 339 -33.41 -45.78 -13.47
N GLY A 340 -34.67 -45.33 -13.41
CA GLY A 340 -35.85 -46.20 -13.44
C GLY A 340 -35.87 -47.12 -14.68
N LEU A 341 -35.53 -46.58 -15.86
CA LEU A 341 -35.42 -47.39 -17.09
C LEU A 341 -34.29 -48.42 -17.00
N VAL A 342 -33.13 -48.07 -16.43
CA VAL A 342 -32.03 -49.01 -16.20
C VAL A 342 -32.46 -50.15 -15.27
N LEU A 343 -33.21 -49.84 -14.22
CA LEU A 343 -33.79 -50.82 -13.30
C LEU A 343 -34.82 -51.73 -14.02
N ALA A 344 -35.68 -51.17 -14.85
CA ALA A 344 -36.64 -51.93 -15.65
C ALA A 344 -35.92 -52.92 -16.59
N VAL A 345 -34.86 -52.47 -17.27
CA VAL A 345 -34.02 -53.30 -18.16
C VAL A 345 -33.37 -54.43 -17.38
N ARG A 346 -32.85 -54.14 -16.18
CA ARG A 346 -32.20 -55.14 -15.35
C ARG A 346 -33.19 -56.19 -14.84
N ARG A 347 -34.36 -55.77 -14.33
CA ARG A 347 -35.41 -56.67 -13.82
C ARG A 347 -35.82 -57.70 -14.88
N ASP A 348 -36.10 -57.25 -16.10
CA ASP A 348 -36.48 -58.13 -17.21
C ASP A 348 -35.33 -59.05 -17.67
N GLY A 349 -34.08 -58.58 -17.55
CA GLY A 349 -32.89 -59.40 -17.83
C GLY A 349 -32.69 -60.55 -16.83
N VAL A 350 -33.11 -60.36 -15.57
CA VAL A 350 -32.95 -61.36 -14.50
C VAL A 350 -34.16 -62.30 -14.40
N ALA A 351 -35.37 -61.84 -14.68
CA ALA A 351 -36.60 -62.66 -14.79
C ALA A 351 -36.61 -63.50 -16.09
N ARG A 352 -35.67 -64.44 -16.21
CA ARG A 352 -35.44 -65.21 -17.45
C ARG A 352 -36.18 -66.55 -17.45
N PRO A 353 -37.03 -66.84 -18.46
CA PRO A 353 -37.53 -68.19 -18.70
C PRO A 353 -36.41 -69.12 -19.18
N LEU A 354 -36.40 -70.39 -18.73
CA LEU A 354 -35.37 -71.40 -19.05
C LEU A 354 -35.13 -71.61 -20.56
N TRP A 355 -36.11 -71.26 -21.41
CA TRP A 355 -36.08 -71.44 -22.86
C TRP A 355 -35.48 -70.24 -23.65
N ALA A 356 -35.11 -69.14 -22.99
CA ALA A 356 -34.54 -67.97 -23.69
C ALA A 356 -33.07 -68.21 -24.13
N PRO A 357 -32.61 -67.76 -25.32
CA PRO A 357 -31.22 -67.92 -25.78
C PRO A 357 -30.17 -67.31 -24.83
N ASP A 358 -28.97 -67.89 -24.76
CA ASP A 358 -27.86 -67.40 -23.91
C ASP A 358 -27.48 -65.95 -24.25
N PRO A 359 -27.58 -64.99 -23.29
CA PRO A 359 -27.15 -63.62 -23.50
C PRO A 359 -25.68 -63.49 -23.93
N ARG A 360 -24.81 -64.48 -23.64
CA ARG A 360 -23.41 -64.50 -24.09
C ARG A 360 -23.24 -64.64 -25.61
N ARG A 361 -24.23 -65.19 -26.33
CA ARG A 361 -24.20 -65.33 -27.80
C ARG A 361 -24.77 -64.11 -28.55
N ARG A 362 -25.25 -63.08 -27.84
CA ARG A 362 -25.86 -61.88 -28.46
C ARG A 362 -24.82 -60.81 -28.74
N ARG A 363 -25.03 -60.07 -29.84
CA ARG A 363 -24.20 -58.91 -30.20
C ARG A 363 -24.36 -57.81 -29.14
N ARG A 364 -23.44 -57.75 -28.17
CA ARG A 364 -23.35 -56.67 -27.18
C ARG A 364 -23.20 -55.30 -27.88
N PRO A 365 -23.63 -54.17 -27.30
CA PRO A 365 -23.29 -52.85 -27.83
C PRO A 365 -21.77 -52.70 -28.08
N ARG A 366 -21.36 -52.01 -29.15
CA ARG A 366 -19.93 -51.87 -29.51
C ARG A 366 -19.21 -51.10 -28.41
N GLY A 367 -18.03 -51.56 -28.02
CA GLY A 367 -17.13 -50.77 -27.18
C GLY A 367 -17.64 -50.43 -25.78
N MET A 368 -18.85 -50.81 -25.36
CA MET A 368 -19.45 -50.40 -24.07
C MET A 368 -18.52 -50.57 -22.88
N SER A 369 -17.84 -51.72 -22.78
CA SER A 369 -16.96 -52.00 -21.63
C SER A 369 -15.70 -51.15 -21.65
N ALA A 370 -15.14 -50.91 -22.83
CA ALA A 370 -14.01 -50.00 -23.01
C ALA A 370 -14.46 -48.56 -22.74
N GLY A 371 -15.59 -48.11 -23.30
CA GLY A 371 -16.14 -46.77 -23.10
C GLY A 371 -16.45 -46.46 -21.64
N THR A 372 -17.11 -47.38 -20.91
CA THR A 372 -17.32 -47.21 -19.45
C THR A 372 -16.00 -47.12 -18.70
N MET A 373 -15.00 -47.96 -19.01
CA MET A 373 -13.69 -47.89 -18.38
C MET A 373 -12.96 -46.57 -18.71
N THR A 374 -13.05 -46.08 -19.94
CA THR A 374 -12.49 -44.79 -20.36
C THR A 374 -13.14 -43.63 -19.61
N MET A 375 -14.47 -43.63 -19.46
CA MET A 375 -15.17 -42.58 -18.73
C MET A 375 -14.80 -42.57 -17.24
N ILE A 376 -14.75 -43.75 -16.60
CA ILE A 376 -14.33 -43.87 -15.20
C ILE A 376 -12.86 -43.44 -15.05
N ALA A 377 -11.97 -43.87 -15.94
CA ALA A 377 -10.57 -43.47 -15.92
C ALA A 377 -10.39 -41.95 -16.08
N ALA A 378 -11.18 -41.32 -16.95
CA ALA A 378 -11.17 -39.87 -17.11
C ALA A 378 -11.67 -39.14 -15.84
N LEU A 379 -12.76 -39.59 -15.22
CA LEU A 379 -13.23 -39.02 -13.94
C LEU A 379 -12.20 -39.18 -12.81
N VAL A 380 -11.52 -40.32 -12.76
CA VAL A 380 -10.42 -40.56 -11.80
C VAL A 380 -9.23 -39.64 -12.11
N ALA A 381 -8.83 -39.49 -13.37
CA ALA A 381 -7.77 -38.58 -13.77
C ALA A 381 -8.07 -37.13 -13.40
N MET A 382 -9.33 -36.70 -13.53
CA MET A 382 -9.78 -35.37 -13.12
C MET A 382 -9.77 -35.19 -11.59
N SER A 383 -10.06 -36.25 -10.84
CA SER A 383 -9.92 -36.23 -9.37
C SER A 383 -8.46 -36.11 -8.95
N VAL A 384 -7.55 -36.81 -9.65
CA VAL A 384 -6.10 -36.70 -9.43
C VAL A 384 -5.61 -35.30 -9.82
N PHE A 385 -6.11 -34.73 -10.92
CA PHE A 385 -5.80 -33.35 -11.32
C PHE A 385 -6.26 -32.33 -10.26
N ALA A 386 -7.48 -32.48 -9.72
CA ALA A 386 -7.97 -31.63 -8.63
C ALA A 386 -7.06 -31.71 -7.39
N TRP A 387 -6.63 -32.93 -7.03
CA TRP A 387 -5.67 -33.13 -5.95
C TRP A 387 -4.31 -32.50 -6.25
N GLN A 388 -3.81 -32.61 -7.48
CA GLN A 388 -2.55 -32.01 -7.90
C GLN A 388 -2.62 -30.47 -7.82
N VAL A 389 -3.70 -29.85 -8.32
CA VAL A 389 -3.91 -28.40 -8.20
C VAL A 389 -3.87 -27.95 -6.73
N GLN A 390 -4.54 -28.68 -5.85
CA GLN A 390 -4.56 -28.37 -4.43
C GLN A 390 -3.20 -28.61 -3.75
N HIS A 391 -2.45 -29.65 -4.16
CA HIS A 391 -1.14 -29.94 -3.61
C HIS A 391 -0.09 -28.91 -4.05
N ASP A 392 -0.07 -28.58 -5.33
CA ASP A 392 0.96 -27.73 -5.94
C ASP A 392 0.70 -26.23 -5.68
N ARG A 393 -0.57 -25.79 -5.68
CA ARG A 393 -0.96 -24.37 -5.60
C ARG A 393 -1.92 -24.02 -4.47
N GLY A 394 -2.22 -24.95 -3.56
CA GLY A 394 -3.24 -24.70 -2.54
C GLY A 394 -2.93 -23.54 -1.59
N ALA A 395 -1.65 -23.34 -1.23
CA ALA A 395 -1.23 -22.21 -0.40
C ALA A 395 -1.40 -20.86 -1.13
N GLU A 396 -1.04 -20.81 -2.41
CA GLU A 396 -1.21 -19.64 -3.27
C GLU A 396 -2.70 -19.27 -3.40
N TYR A 397 -3.55 -20.24 -3.77
CA TYR A 397 -4.99 -20.00 -3.89
C TYR A 397 -5.66 -19.62 -2.58
N ARG A 398 -5.17 -20.12 -1.44
CA ARG A 398 -5.66 -19.70 -0.13
C ARG A 398 -5.27 -18.26 0.18
N ALA A 399 -4.03 -17.87 -0.08
CA ALA A 399 -3.60 -16.48 0.08
C ALA A 399 -4.37 -15.53 -0.86
N MET A 400 -4.64 -15.94 -2.11
CA MET A 400 -5.49 -15.18 -3.04
C MET A 400 -6.92 -15.05 -2.51
N SER A 401 -7.49 -16.12 -1.96
CA SER A 401 -8.82 -16.10 -1.34
C SER A 401 -8.89 -15.14 -0.17
N ASP A 402 -7.86 -15.08 0.67
CA ASP A 402 -7.85 -14.19 1.83
C ASP A 402 -7.62 -12.73 1.40
N ALA A 403 -6.70 -12.50 0.45
CA ALA A 403 -6.38 -11.17 -0.06
C ALA A 403 -7.57 -10.49 -0.79
N GLN A 404 -8.37 -11.24 -1.55
CA GLN A 404 -9.52 -10.66 -2.27
C GLN A 404 -10.64 -10.22 -1.32
N MET A 405 -10.74 -10.86 -0.15
CA MET A 405 -11.72 -10.52 0.87
C MET A 405 -11.22 -9.45 1.83
N MET A 406 -9.92 -9.11 1.85
CA MET A 406 -9.42 -8.12 2.81
C MET A 406 -9.26 -6.73 2.20
N ARG A 407 -9.72 -5.73 2.94
CA ARG A 407 -9.42 -4.32 2.72
C ARG A 407 -8.87 -3.75 4.01
N CYS A 408 -7.74 -3.05 3.96
CA CYS A 408 -7.13 -2.48 5.16
C CYS A 408 -7.10 -0.97 5.06
N ILE A 409 -7.60 -0.33 6.12
CA ILE A 409 -7.60 1.12 6.29
C ILE A 409 -6.40 1.47 7.18
N ARG A 410 -5.65 2.49 6.78
CA ARG A 410 -4.50 2.98 7.54
C ARG A 410 -4.96 3.73 8.79
N LEU A 411 -4.35 3.41 9.92
CA LEU A 411 -4.49 4.17 11.17
C LEU A 411 -3.22 5.03 11.35
N PRO A 412 -3.26 6.35 11.08
CA PRO A 412 -2.06 7.17 11.14
C PRO A 412 -1.51 7.25 12.57
N ALA A 413 -0.19 7.22 12.71
CA ALA A 413 0.48 7.42 13.99
C ALA A 413 0.53 8.89 14.42
N GLU A 414 0.43 9.11 15.72
CA GLU A 414 0.70 10.42 16.29
C GLU A 414 2.18 10.76 16.20
N ARG A 415 2.49 11.91 15.62
CA ARG A 415 3.86 12.40 15.51
C ARG A 415 4.36 12.90 16.86
N GLY A 416 5.60 12.59 17.24
CA GLY A 416 6.23 13.09 18.46
C GLY A 416 6.34 14.62 18.48
N LEU A 417 6.28 15.23 19.65
CA LEU A 417 6.42 16.67 19.88
C LEU A 417 7.89 17.10 19.75
N ILE A 418 8.12 18.39 19.54
CA ILE A 418 9.46 18.99 19.69
C ILE A 418 9.41 19.97 20.85
N VAL A 419 10.30 19.81 21.83
CA VAL A 419 10.35 20.62 23.04
C VAL A 419 11.73 21.24 23.22
N ASP A 420 11.78 22.40 23.87
CA ASP A 420 13.03 23.08 24.20
C ASP A 420 13.78 22.38 25.36
N ARG A 421 14.94 22.92 25.74
CA ARG A 421 15.76 22.39 26.81
C ARG A 421 15.10 22.38 28.19
N ASN A 422 14.02 23.13 28.39
CA ASN A 422 13.26 23.26 29.63
C ASN A 422 11.93 22.47 29.57
N GLY A 423 11.62 21.81 28.45
CA GLY A 423 10.39 21.05 28.23
C GLY A 423 9.23 21.89 27.69
N VAL A 424 9.48 23.13 27.26
CA VAL A 424 8.47 23.99 26.64
C VAL A 424 8.16 23.45 25.23
N PRO A 425 6.91 23.16 24.89
CA PRO A 425 6.55 22.69 23.56
C PRO A 425 6.82 23.75 22.48
N LEU A 426 7.66 23.40 21.50
CA LEU A 426 8.00 24.21 20.34
C LEU A 426 7.21 23.80 19.10
N VAL A 427 6.83 22.52 19.02
CA VAL A 427 5.91 21.97 18.02
C VAL A 427 4.90 21.09 18.71
N VAL A 428 3.63 21.35 18.43
CA VAL A 428 2.49 20.63 19.00
C VAL A 428 1.64 19.99 17.92
N ASN A 429 0.92 18.94 18.29
CA ASN A 429 -0.21 18.45 17.50
C ASN A 429 -1.46 19.08 18.09
N VAL A 430 -2.23 19.82 17.29
CA VAL A 430 -3.58 20.22 17.69
C VAL A 430 -4.38 18.93 17.77
N ALA A 431 -4.78 18.57 18.98
CA ALA A 431 -5.27 17.24 19.28
C ALA A 431 -6.72 17.10 18.83
N GLU A 432 -6.86 16.75 17.55
CA GLU A 432 -8.12 16.47 16.89
C GLU A 432 -8.08 15.03 16.38
N TYR A 433 -9.17 14.30 16.61
CA TYR A 433 -9.39 12.98 16.02
C TYR A 433 -10.58 13.07 15.08
N ALA A 434 -10.38 12.64 13.85
CA ALA A 434 -11.50 12.45 12.95
C ALA A 434 -12.22 11.17 13.36
N VAL A 435 -13.55 11.26 13.43
CA VAL A 435 -14.43 10.11 13.61
C VAL A 435 -14.99 9.80 12.24
N ALA A 436 -14.75 8.59 11.77
CA ALA A 436 -15.26 8.08 10.51
C ALA A 436 -16.14 6.85 10.75
N VAL A 437 -17.13 6.68 9.89
CA VAL A 437 -18.06 5.55 9.96
C VAL A 437 -17.95 4.75 8.67
N VAL A 438 -17.89 3.44 8.82
CA VAL A 438 -18.00 2.49 7.71
C VAL A 438 -19.48 2.25 7.47
N ALA A 439 -20.09 3.05 6.58
CA ALA A 439 -21.53 3.24 6.44
C ALA A 439 -22.34 1.93 6.55
N ARG A 440 -22.06 0.90 5.75
CA ARG A 440 -22.82 -0.36 5.81
C ARG A 440 -22.67 -1.17 7.09
N MET A 441 -21.48 -1.24 7.68
CA MET A 441 -21.32 -1.90 9.00
C MET A 441 -22.06 -1.16 10.12
N PHE A 442 -22.32 0.13 9.91
CA PHE A 442 -23.06 0.96 10.83
C PHE A 442 -24.56 1.03 10.51
N GLU A 443 -24.97 0.84 9.26
CA GLU A 443 -26.37 0.70 8.85
C GLU A 443 -27.01 -0.53 9.49
N ASP A 444 -26.29 -1.66 9.48
CA ASP A 444 -26.67 -2.92 10.14
C ASP A 444 -26.58 -2.87 11.68
N SER A 445 -26.05 -1.77 12.25
CA SER A 445 -25.97 -1.61 13.70
C SER A 445 -27.31 -1.14 14.29
N ASP A 446 -27.63 -1.64 15.49
CA ASP A 446 -28.88 -1.38 16.21
C ASP A 446 -29.08 0.14 16.41
N ASP A 447 -30.34 0.62 16.48
CA ASP A 447 -30.63 2.06 16.64
C ASP A 447 -29.97 2.64 17.92
N ASP A 448 -29.67 1.79 18.91
CA ASP A 448 -28.86 2.14 20.09
C ASP A 448 -27.42 2.58 19.74
N ALA A 449 -26.75 1.91 18.79
CA ALA A 449 -25.38 2.25 18.39
C ALA A 449 -25.33 3.62 17.68
N ARG A 450 -26.31 3.89 16.79
CA ARG A 450 -26.51 5.20 16.15
C ARG A 450 -26.74 6.30 17.17
N ASN A 451 -27.66 6.08 18.11
CA ASN A 451 -27.98 7.05 19.16
C ASN A 451 -26.79 7.33 20.08
N ARG A 452 -26.02 6.29 20.43
CA ARG A 452 -24.79 6.42 21.22
C ARG A 452 -23.72 7.22 20.50
N LEU A 453 -23.46 6.95 19.22
CA LEU A 453 -22.48 7.72 18.44
C LEU A 453 -22.90 9.18 18.31
N ALA A 454 -24.17 9.44 17.99
CA ALA A 454 -24.70 10.80 17.88
C ALA A 454 -24.54 11.57 19.21
N ALA A 455 -24.89 10.94 20.33
CA ALA A 455 -24.69 11.53 21.66
C ALA A 455 -23.21 11.79 21.98
N LEU A 456 -22.33 10.86 21.63
CA LEU A 456 -20.88 11.01 21.81
C LEU A 456 -20.28 12.08 20.91
N LEU A 457 -20.86 12.37 19.75
CA LEU A 457 -20.46 13.45 18.83
C LEU A 457 -21.14 14.79 19.13
N ALA A 458 -22.05 14.83 20.11
CA ALA A 458 -22.93 15.97 20.38
C ALA A 458 -23.74 16.42 19.14
N LYS A 459 -24.21 15.45 18.35
CA LYS A 459 -25.08 15.62 17.16
C LYS A 459 -26.44 14.96 17.39
N SER A 460 -27.45 15.31 16.58
CA SER A 460 -28.69 14.53 16.54
C SER A 460 -28.53 13.25 15.70
N PRO A 461 -29.33 12.19 15.94
CA PRO A 461 -29.32 10.99 15.09
C PRO A 461 -29.63 11.30 13.62
N ASP A 462 -30.52 12.26 13.36
CA ASP A 462 -30.87 12.69 12.00
C ASP A 462 -29.67 13.36 11.31
N GLU A 463 -28.97 14.27 12.01
CA GLU A 463 -27.77 14.93 11.48
C GLU A 463 -26.64 13.93 11.19
N LEU A 464 -26.48 12.91 12.04
CA LEU A 464 -25.51 11.83 11.80
C LEU A 464 -25.89 11.00 10.56
N SER A 465 -27.18 10.73 10.36
CA SER A 465 -27.67 9.96 9.21
C SER A 465 -27.45 10.73 7.90
N ASP A 466 -27.78 12.03 7.89
CA ASP A 466 -27.54 12.91 6.74
C ASP A 466 -26.05 12.95 6.34
N LEU A 467 -25.13 12.96 7.32
CA LEU A 467 -23.68 12.94 7.07
C LEU A 467 -23.22 11.60 6.47
N ILE A 468 -23.80 10.48 6.92
CA ILE A 468 -23.48 9.14 6.40
C ILE A 468 -24.00 9.00 4.97
N ASP A 469 -25.25 9.41 4.71
CA ASP A 469 -25.89 9.35 3.40
C ASP A 469 -25.20 10.26 2.36
N ALA A 470 -24.61 11.38 2.82
CA ALA A 470 -23.84 12.29 1.98
C ALA A 470 -22.52 11.68 1.46
N GLY A 471 -22.03 10.59 2.06
CA GLY A 471 -20.77 9.92 1.68
C GLY A 471 -20.77 9.28 0.29
N GLY A 472 -21.91 9.21 -0.40
CA GLY A 472 -22.02 8.67 -1.75
C GLY A 472 -21.87 7.14 -1.83
N GLU A 473 -22.53 6.54 -2.83
CA GLU A 473 -22.43 5.10 -3.07
C GLU A 473 -20.99 4.73 -3.47
N GLY A 474 -20.25 4.08 -2.56
CA GLY A 474 -18.92 3.51 -2.83
C GLY A 474 -17.79 4.01 -1.92
N GLU A 475 -18.00 5.02 -1.06
CA GLU A 475 -17.02 5.38 -0.04
C GLU A 475 -16.98 4.33 1.08
N THR A 476 -15.80 3.75 1.33
CA THR A 476 -15.61 2.73 2.39
C THR A 476 -15.63 3.34 3.79
N GLN A 477 -15.40 4.64 3.92
CA GLN A 477 -15.40 5.39 5.17
C GLN A 477 -15.95 6.80 4.93
N VAL A 478 -16.82 7.27 5.80
CA VAL A 478 -17.42 8.61 5.75
C VAL A 478 -17.02 9.36 7.02
N ALA A 479 -16.41 10.54 6.88
CA ALA A 479 -16.05 11.36 8.03
C ALA A 479 -17.30 12.02 8.63
N VAL A 480 -17.61 11.70 9.88
CA VAL A 480 -18.84 12.17 10.57
C VAL A 480 -18.57 13.25 11.61
N GLY A 481 -17.31 13.54 11.91
CA GLY A 481 -16.95 14.62 12.81
C GLY A 481 -15.48 14.66 13.19
N THR A 482 -15.11 15.67 13.96
CA THR A 482 -13.79 15.80 14.59
C THR A 482 -13.98 16.07 16.08
N VAL A 483 -13.21 15.39 16.94
CA VAL A 483 -13.39 15.43 18.39
C VAL A 483 -12.07 15.63 19.13
N ALA A 484 -12.15 16.17 20.35
CA ALA A 484 -11.00 16.31 21.25
C ALA A 484 -10.56 14.94 21.84
N PRO A 485 -9.34 14.81 22.40
CA PRO A 485 -8.79 13.53 22.85
C PRO A 485 -9.63 12.79 23.89
N ASP A 486 -10.23 13.51 24.83
CA ASP A 486 -11.07 12.90 25.88
C ASP A 486 -12.39 12.35 25.30
N GLN A 487 -12.90 12.97 24.25
CA GLN A 487 -14.11 12.51 23.54
C GLN A 487 -13.77 11.36 22.59
N ALA A 488 -12.62 11.41 21.91
CA ALA A 488 -12.07 10.31 21.12
C ALA A 488 -11.92 9.02 21.95
N ARG A 489 -11.34 9.11 23.16
CA ARG A 489 -11.21 7.97 24.08
C ARG A 489 -12.56 7.36 24.44
N ARG A 490 -13.56 8.20 24.78
CA ARG A 490 -14.91 7.73 25.08
C ARG A 490 -15.58 7.02 23.90
N ILE A 491 -15.32 7.45 22.67
CA ILE A 491 -15.83 6.78 21.46
C ILE A 491 -15.15 5.43 21.24
N VAL A 492 -13.83 5.35 21.42
CA VAL A 492 -13.08 4.09 21.33
C VAL A 492 -13.54 3.09 22.40
N ASP A 493 -13.68 3.54 23.65
CA ASP A 493 -14.13 2.72 24.78
C ASP A 493 -15.57 2.22 24.63
N ALA A 494 -16.39 2.90 23.80
CA ALA A 494 -17.75 2.48 23.50
C ALA A 494 -17.82 1.25 22.57
N HIS A 495 -16.71 0.87 21.91
CA HIS A 495 -16.61 -0.30 21.03
C HIS A 495 -17.73 -0.38 19.97
N LEU A 496 -18.09 0.77 19.39
CA LEU A 496 -19.18 0.84 18.42
C LEU A 496 -18.77 0.19 17.09
N PRO A 497 -19.56 -0.75 16.54
CA PRO A 497 -19.26 -1.40 15.27
C PRO A 497 -19.12 -0.38 14.14
N GLY A 498 -18.11 -0.54 13.28
CA GLY A 498 -17.91 0.33 12.12
C GLY A 498 -17.53 1.79 12.41
N VAL A 499 -17.25 2.15 13.67
CA VAL A 499 -16.73 3.48 14.03
C VAL A 499 -15.21 3.45 14.13
N LEU A 500 -14.56 4.33 13.38
CA LEU A 500 -13.13 4.53 13.36
C LEU A 500 -12.80 5.89 13.97
N VAL A 501 -11.85 5.91 14.89
CA VAL A 501 -11.31 7.15 15.47
C VAL A 501 -9.86 7.24 15.04
N VAL A 502 -9.55 8.20 14.17
CA VAL A 502 -8.21 8.36 13.58
C VAL A 502 -7.60 9.69 14.00
N PRO A 503 -6.31 9.74 14.38
CA PRO A 503 -5.64 11.01 14.59
C PRO A 503 -5.72 11.88 13.33
N SER A 504 -6.37 13.04 13.44
CA SER A 504 -6.45 14.04 12.36
C SER A 504 -5.66 15.31 12.68
N GLY A 505 -4.96 15.31 13.81
CA GLY A 505 -4.31 16.48 14.38
C GLY A 505 -3.41 17.21 13.39
N ARG A 506 -3.58 18.54 13.34
CA ARG A 506 -2.72 19.42 12.55
C ARG A 506 -1.45 19.72 13.33
N ARG A 507 -0.31 19.62 12.65
CA ARG A 507 0.98 20.05 13.20
C ARG A 507 0.98 21.58 13.31
N GLN A 508 1.23 22.11 14.50
CA GLN A 508 1.23 23.54 14.78
C GLN A 508 2.58 23.99 15.33
N TYR A 509 3.01 25.16 14.87
CA TYR A 509 4.27 25.81 15.24
C TYR A 509 3.96 27.12 15.98
N PRO A 510 3.84 27.12 17.32
CA PRO A 510 3.38 28.28 18.09
C PRO A 510 4.25 29.53 17.97
N TYR A 511 5.55 29.35 17.67
CA TYR A 511 6.52 30.44 17.60
C TYR A 511 6.76 30.99 16.18
N GLY A 512 6.05 30.48 15.17
CA GLY A 512 6.07 30.98 13.79
C GLY A 512 7.48 31.34 13.28
N ALA A 513 7.64 32.59 12.85
CA ALA A 513 8.88 33.15 12.28
C ALA A 513 10.14 33.02 13.15
N VAL A 514 10.02 32.92 14.47
CA VAL A 514 11.17 32.84 15.38
C VAL A 514 11.94 31.52 15.24
N LEU A 515 11.23 30.43 14.92
CA LEU A 515 11.77 29.07 14.87
C LEU A 515 11.63 28.39 13.51
N ALA A 516 10.99 29.03 12.54
CA ALA A 516 10.57 28.37 11.32
C ALA A 516 11.72 27.72 10.53
N SER A 517 12.83 28.44 10.36
CA SER A 517 14.02 27.96 9.65
C SER A 517 14.81 26.88 10.42
N ILE A 518 14.53 26.70 11.72
CA ILE A 518 15.11 25.65 12.57
C ILE A 518 14.21 24.41 12.52
N LEU A 519 12.94 24.56 12.87
CA LEU A 519 12.00 23.45 13.01
C LEU A 519 11.63 22.84 11.66
N GLY A 520 11.46 23.69 10.64
CA GLY A 520 10.87 23.31 9.37
C GLY A 520 9.42 22.82 9.52
N HIS A 521 8.91 22.18 8.48
CA HIS A 521 7.50 21.80 8.41
C HIS A 521 7.30 20.36 7.96
N VAL A 522 6.09 19.85 8.16
CA VAL A 522 5.59 18.59 7.60
C VAL A 522 4.84 18.83 6.29
N GLY A 523 4.76 17.80 5.46
CA GLY A 523 4.01 17.80 4.20
C GLY A 523 3.61 16.38 3.80
N VAL A 524 2.87 16.25 2.71
CA VAL A 524 2.54 14.94 2.13
C VAL A 524 3.80 14.35 1.48
N ALA A 525 4.01 13.04 1.66
CA ALA A 525 5.12 12.30 1.09
C ALA A 525 5.06 12.35 -0.45
N ASP A 526 6.19 12.67 -1.07
CA ASP A 526 6.38 12.63 -2.52
C ASP A 526 7.21 11.40 -2.95
N ALA A 527 7.55 11.34 -4.24
CA ALA A 527 8.30 10.23 -4.81
C ALA A 527 9.67 10.04 -4.13
N ASP A 528 10.36 11.13 -3.82
CA ASP A 528 11.68 11.09 -3.17
C ASP A 528 11.56 10.54 -1.74
N ASP A 529 10.50 10.93 -1.03
CA ASP A 529 10.21 10.39 0.31
C ASP A 529 9.92 8.89 0.27
N MET A 530 9.18 8.43 -0.76
CA MET A 530 8.85 7.01 -0.95
C MET A 530 10.05 6.19 -1.43
N GLU A 531 10.99 6.77 -2.17
CA GLU A 531 12.25 6.12 -2.50
C GLU A 531 13.12 5.95 -1.23
N ARG A 532 13.18 6.99 -0.39
CA ARG A 532 13.87 6.92 0.91
C ARG A 532 13.22 5.93 1.88
N TRP A 533 11.89 5.83 1.84
CA TRP A 533 11.09 4.97 2.71
C TRP A 533 10.06 4.16 1.90
N PRO A 534 10.46 3.02 1.31
CA PRO A 534 9.62 2.23 0.38
C PRO A 534 8.30 1.72 0.95
N HIS A 535 8.17 1.68 2.28
CA HIS A 535 6.98 1.23 2.98
C HIS A 535 6.02 2.36 3.35
N LEU A 536 6.31 3.61 2.97
CA LEU A 536 5.38 4.72 3.17
C LEU A 536 4.12 4.52 2.33
N ALA A 537 2.97 4.53 2.99
CA ALA A 537 1.69 4.57 2.31
C ALA A 537 1.52 5.91 1.57
N LEU A 538 0.76 5.90 0.46
CA LEU A 538 0.35 7.13 -0.22
C LEU A 538 -0.39 8.06 0.75
N GLY A 539 -0.17 9.37 0.62
CA GLY A 539 -0.77 10.38 1.49
C GLY A 539 -0.13 10.47 2.90
N SER A 540 0.97 9.76 3.15
CA SER A 540 1.72 9.87 4.42
C SER A 540 2.20 11.28 4.71
N ARG A 541 2.19 11.69 5.98
CA ARG A 541 2.76 12.95 6.43
C ARG A 541 4.21 12.74 6.87
N VAL A 542 5.13 13.48 6.28
CA VAL A 542 6.58 13.40 6.55
C VAL A 542 7.17 14.80 6.73
N GLY A 543 8.29 14.90 7.43
CA GLY A 543 9.05 16.14 7.58
C GLY A 543 9.73 16.56 6.27
N LYS A 544 9.50 17.80 5.83
CA LYS A 544 9.99 18.34 4.54
C LYS A 544 11.13 19.34 4.70
N ALA A 545 11.28 19.97 5.87
CA ALA A 545 12.36 20.91 6.15
C ALA A 545 12.84 20.82 7.61
N GLY A 546 13.97 21.48 7.91
CA GLY A 546 14.48 21.67 9.28
C GLY A 546 14.63 20.39 10.09
N LEU A 547 14.44 20.51 11.41
CA LEU A 547 14.45 19.39 12.36
C LEU A 547 13.34 18.37 12.08
N GLU A 548 12.18 18.80 11.56
CA GLU A 548 11.10 17.91 11.15
C GLU A 548 11.58 16.89 10.09
N LYS A 549 12.38 17.32 9.11
CA LYS A 549 12.99 16.44 8.09
C LYS A 549 14.19 15.67 8.62
N GLN A 550 15.04 16.31 9.41
CA GLN A 550 16.26 15.68 9.95
C GLN A 550 15.92 14.48 10.83
N TYR A 551 14.90 14.63 11.70
CA TYR A 551 14.51 13.63 12.69
C TYR A 551 13.17 12.96 12.37
N ASP A 552 12.75 12.96 11.09
CA ASP A 552 11.46 12.39 10.67
C ASP A 552 11.27 10.95 11.11
N ALA A 553 12.32 10.12 11.02
CA ALA A 553 12.26 8.72 11.42
C ALA A 553 11.94 8.52 12.92
N LEU A 554 12.39 9.44 13.79
CA LEU A 554 12.08 9.41 15.22
C LEU A 554 10.70 10.00 15.50
N LEU A 555 10.37 11.10 14.83
CA LEU A 555 9.15 11.87 15.07
C LEU A 555 7.91 11.19 14.49
N ARG A 556 7.99 10.54 13.33
CA ARG A 556 6.83 10.07 12.54
C ARG A 556 6.01 8.98 13.23
N GLY A 557 6.65 8.12 14.03
CA GLY A 557 6.00 6.91 14.54
C GLY A 557 5.79 5.87 13.44
N SER A 558 5.02 4.84 13.78
CA SER A 558 4.69 3.73 12.87
C SER A 558 3.18 3.59 12.77
N ASP A 559 2.63 3.72 11.57
CA ASP A 559 1.19 3.62 11.35
C ASP A 559 0.68 2.22 11.67
N GLY A 560 -0.56 2.19 12.15
CA GLY A 560 -1.34 0.97 12.33
C GLY A 560 -2.22 0.68 11.12
N THR A 561 -2.99 -0.39 11.21
CA THR A 561 -3.93 -0.82 10.17
C THR A 561 -5.18 -1.41 10.80
N GLN A 562 -6.34 -1.06 10.27
CA GLN A 562 -7.61 -1.74 10.53
C GLN A 562 -8.03 -2.48 9.27
N CYS A 563 -7.90 -3.80 9.26
CA CYS A 563 -8.42 -4.61 8.17
C CYS A 563 -9.90 -4.94 8.37
N MET A 564 -10.60 -5.14 7.28
CA MET A 564 -12.00 -5.55 7.21
C MET A 564 -12.15 -6.58 6.10
N TYR A 565 -13.02 -7.55 6.35
CA TYR A 565 -13.45 -8.48 5.34
C TYR A 565 -14.55 -7.84 4.50
N VAL A 566 -14.48 -7.98 3.18
CA VAL A 566 -15.43 -7.45 2.22
C VAL A 566 -16.04 -8.55 1.37
N ASP A 567 -17.28 -8.34 0.95
CA ASP A 567 -17.97 -9.17 -0.03
C ASP A 567 -17.44 -8.91 -1.47
N PRO A 568 -17.88 -9.68 -2.49
CA PRO A 568 -17.46 -9.47 -3.88
C PRO A 568 -17.85 -8.12 -4.47
N SER A 569 -18.82 -7.42 -3.88
CA SER A 569 -19.22 -6.06 -4.27
C SER A 569 -18.40 -4.98 -3.54
N GLY A 570 -17.46 -5.37 -2.67
CA GLY A 570 -16.58 -4.48 -1.91
C GLY A 570 -17.19 -3.99 -0.59
N ASN A 571 -18.32 -4.52 -0.17
CA ASN A 571 -18.98 -4.09 1.06
C ASN A 571 -18.36 -4.76 2.27
N PRO A 572 -18.05 -4.01 3.34
CA PRO A 572 -17.48 -4.56 4.56
C PRO A 572 -18.52 -5.39 5.33
N VAL A 573 -18.15 -6.62 5.68
CA VAL A 573 -19.01 -7.61 6.36
C VAL A 573 -18.54 -7.95 7.78
N ALA A 574 -17.24 -7.84 8.05
CA ALA A 574 -16.68 -8.13 9.36
C ALA A 574 -15.36 -7.38 9.57
N THR A 575 -15.05 -7.04 10.83
CA THR A 575 -13.74 -6.51 11.19
C THR A 575 -12.68 -7.60 11.11
N GLY A 576 -11.56 -7.31 10.46
CA GLY A 576 -10.37 -8.15 10.41
C GLY A 576 -9.35 -7.76 11.47
N GLU A 577 -8.10 -8.15 11.22
CA GLU A 577 -6.97 -7.83 12.11
C GLU A 577 -6.78 -6.31 12.27
N ARG A 578 -6.54 -5.90 13.52
CA ARG A 578 -6.20 -4.53 13.88
C ARG A 578 -4.80 -4.49 14.47
N VAL A 579 -3.97 -3.60 13.92
CA VAL A 579 -2.66 -3.24 14.45
C VAL A 579 -2.75 -1.79 14.88
N ASP A 580 -2.55 -1.50 16.16
CA ASP A 580 -2.60 -0.13 16.67
C ASP A 580 -1.37 0.67 16.23
N PRO A 581 -1.53 1.96 15.91
CA PRO A 581 -0.41 2.82 15.57
C PRO A 581 0.51 3.06 16.78
N VAL A 582 1.81 3.14 16.51
CA VAL A 582 2.83 3.49 17.51
C VAL A 582 3.20 4.95 17.35
N ARG A 583 2.93 5.74 18.39
CA ARG A 583 3.29 7.16 18.48
C ARG A 583 4.80 7.36 18.31
N GLY A 584 5.19 8.39 17.56
CA GLY A 584 6.59 8.79 17.42
C GLY A 584 7.19 9.39 18.68
N HIS A 585 8.52 9.43 18.75
CA HIS A 585 9.24 9.93 19.91
C HIS A 585 9.24 11.45 19.96
N ASP A 586 9.03 12.00 21.16
CA ASP A 586 9.24 13.43 21.40
C ASP A 586 10.74 13.75 21.31
N LEU A 587 11.09 14.88 20.68
CA LEU A 587 12.46 15.37 20.50
C LEU A 587 12.72 16.54 21.44
N ARG A 588 13.76 16.45 22.27
CA ARG A 588 14.21 17.54 23.16
C ARG A 588 15.42 18.24 22.56
N LEU A 589 15.37 19.57 22.50
CA LEU A 589 16.46 20.39 21.99
C LEU A 589 17.37 20.93 23.10
N HIS A 590 18.58 21.34 22.74
CA HIS A 590 19.45 22.21 23.52
C HIS A 590 18.99 23.68 23.49
N LEU A 591 18.19 24.04 22.49
CA LEU A 591 17.65 25.37 22.31
C LEU A 591 16.85 25.81 23.55
N ASP A 592 17.04 27.06 23.94
CA ASP A 592 16.24 27.76 24.94
C ASP A 592 15.37 28.79 24.24
N ILE A 593 14.05 28.68 24.37
CA ILE A 593 13.14 29.55 23.64
C ILE A 593 13.22 31.02 24.09
N GLY A 594 13.55 31.27 25.36
CA GLY A 594 13.74 32.62 25.87
C GLY A 594 14.96 33.29 25.23
N VAL A 595 16.08 32.57 25.16
CA VAL A 595 17.31 33.07 24.52
C VAL A 595 17.11 33.25 23.01
N GLN A 596 16.40 32.32 22.35
CA GLN A 596 16.08 32.41 20.92
C GLN A 596 15.24 33.64 20.58
N THR A 597 14.17 33.89 21.33
CA THR A 597 13.31 35.07 21.12
C THR A 597 14.09 36.36 21.38
N LEU A 598 14.87 36.42 22.47
CA LEU A 598 15.71 37.57 22.77
C LEU A 598 16.69 37.88 21.63
N ALA A 599 17.36 36.85 21.08
CA ALA A 599 18.31 37.00 19.99
C ALA A 599 17.61 37.48 18.71
N THR A 600 16.44 36.93 18.39
CA THR A 600 15.61 37.35 17.25
C THR A 600 15.20 38.82 17.38
N ASP A 601 14.65 39.22 18.53
CA ASP A 601 14.20 40.59 18.77
C ASP A 601 15.36 41.60 18.71
N ALA A 602 16.53 41.21 19.25
CA ALA A 602 17.73 42.03 19.17
C ALA A 602 18.21 42.23 17.72
N LEU A 603 18.15 41.19 16.88
CA LEU A 603 18.48 41.28 15.46
C LEU A 603 17.48 42.15 14.70
N VAL A 604 16.18 41.99 14.94
CA VAL A 604 15.13 42.82 14.32
C VAL A 604 15.37 44.30 14.61
N GLU A 605 15.66 44.64 15.87
CA GLU A 605 15.95 46.03 16.25
C GLU A 605 17.25 46.55 15.63
N ALA A 606 18.29 45.71 15.57
CA ALA A 606 19.55 46.06 14.91
C ALA A 606 19.35 46.32 13.41
N MET A 607 18.61 45.46 12.71
CA MET A 607 18.27 45.64 11.30
C MET A 607 17.44 46.89 11.04
N ARG A 608 16.45 47.17 11.91
CA ARG A 608 15.59 48.35 11.81
C ARG A 608 16.40 49.65 11.94
N THR A 609 17.36 49.67 12.85
CA THR A 609 18.21 50.85 13.11
C THR A 609 19.30 51.03 12.06
N SER A 610 19.89 49.94 11.57
CA SER A 610 20.99 49.98 10.59
C SER A 610 20.53 49.97 9.13
N LYS A 611 19.25 49.69 8.86
CA LYS A 611 18.69 49.37 7.52
C LYS A 611 19.32 48.12 6.88
N GLY A 612 19.77 47.17 7.70
CA GLY A 612 20.23 45.87 7.22
C GLY A 612 19.07 45.03 6.69
N ASP A 613 19.32 44.18 5.71
CA ASP A 613 18.28 43.34 5.09
C ASP A 613 18.23 41.91 5.62
N LEU A 614 19.27 41.49 6.37
CA LEU A 614 19.41 40.16 6.95
C LEU A 614 20.17 40.23 8.27
N GLY A 615 19.73 39.41 9.24
CA GLY A 615 20.37 39.26 10.53
C GLY A 615 20.45 37.79 10.94
N ALA A 616 21.55 37.40 11.59
CA ALA A 616 21.72 36.05 12.12
C ALA A 616 22.52 36.08 13.42
N ALA A 617 22.15 35.23 14.38
CA ALA A 617 22.89 35.07 15.63
C ALA A 617 22.98 33.61 16.06
N VAL A 618 24.13 33.25 16.61
CA VAL A 618 24.44 31.92 17.15
C VAL A 618 24.79 32.07 18.61
N VAL A 619 24.14 31.30 19.47
CA VAL A 619 24.46 31.15 20.89
C VAL A 619 24.72 29.67 21.13
N MET A 620 25.96 29.32 21.46
CA MET A 620 26.41 27.93 21.53
C MET A 620 27.29 27.71 22.76
N ASP A 621 27.12 26.59 23.47
CA ASP A 621 28.07 26.18 24.50
C ASP A 621 29.42 25.87 23.84
N ALA A 622 30.45 26.60 24.27
CA ALA A 622 31.76 26.60 23.63
C ALA A 622 32.53 25.28 23.79
N ARG A 623 32.14 24.45 24.77
CA ARG A 623 32.84 23.20 25.13
C ARG A 623 32.21 21.98 24.51
N THR A 624 30.89 22.02 24.30
CA THR A 624 30.09 20.89 23.84
C THR A 624 29.53 21.06 22.43
N GLY A 625 29.32 22.30 21.97
CA GLY A 625 28.62 22.57 20.72
C GLY A 625 27.09 22.61 20.85
N ALA A 626 26.53 22.48 22.05
CA ALA A 626 25.09 22.61 22.25
C ALA A 626 24.60 24.01 21.84
N VAL A 627 23.69 24.08 20.86
CA VAL A 627 23.16 25.35 20.33
C VAL A 627 21.94 25.77 21.15
N LEU A 628 22.09 26.87 21.91
CA LEU A 628 21.04 27.44 22.75
C LEU A 628 20.12 28.38 21.96
N ALA A 629 20.65 29.05 20.93
CA ALA A 629 19.87 29.85 20.00
C ALA A 629 20.55 29.90 18.63
N LEU A 630 19.74 29.89 17.57
CA LEU A 630 20.14 29.97 16.16
C LEU A 630 19.20 30.93 15.42
N ALA A 631 19.23 32.20 15.82
CA ALA A 631 18.31 33.21 15.30
C ALA A 631 18.64 33.60 13.85
N SER A 632 17.60 33.80 13.05
CA SER A 632 17.69 34.14 11.62
C SER A 632 16.52 35.06 11.27
N VAL A 633 16.82 36.22 10.67
CA VAL A 633 15.85 37.26 10.29
C VAL A 633 16.14 37.70 8.85
N PRO A 634 15.13 37.77 7.96
CA PRO A 634 13.70 37.51 8.19
C PRO A 634 13.36 36.03 8.42
N GLY A 635 12.20 35.77 9.05
CA GLY A 635 11.67 34.42 9.29
C GLY A 635 10.27 34.24 8.68
N ALA A 636 9.94 33.00 8.32
CA ALA A 636 8.68 32.59 7.68
C ALA A 636 7.70 31.92 8.67
N ASP A 637 6.44 31.71 8.32
CA ASP A 637 5.55 30.87 9.15
C ASP A 637 5.44 29.44 8.60
N ASN A 638 5.80 28.44 9.41
CA ASN A 638 5.69 27.02 9.02
C ASN A 638 4.25 26.50 9.01
N ASN A 639 3.31 27.18 9.68
CA ASN A 639 1.91 26.75 9.73
C ASN A 639 1.23 26.81 8.35
N VAL A 640 1.76 27.58 7.39
CA VAL A 640 1.19 27.71 6.04
C VAL A 640 1.44 26.48 5.15
N TYR A 641 2.40 25.62 5.52
CA TYR A 641 2.80 24.46 4.71
C TYR A 641 2.10 23.16 5.10
N GLY A 642 1.63 23.05 6.35
CA GLY A 642 1.10 21.80 6.88
C GLY A 642 -0.20 21.41 6.18
N PRO A 643 -0.47 20.12 5.93
CA PRO A 643 -1.68 19.71 5.22
C PRO A 643 -2.96 19.97 6.06
N PRO A 644 -3.94 20.74 5.54
CA PRO A 644 -3.98 21.39 4.22
C PRO A 644 -3.17 22.70 4.16
N ALA A 645 -2.35 22.85 3.13
CA ALA A 645 -1.51 24.02 2.96
C ALA A 645 -2.34 25.29 2.67
N ASP A 646 -1.93 26.43 3.22
CA ASP A 646 -2.49 27.74 2.91
C ASP A 646 -1.77 28.31 1.68
N LEU A 647 -2.33 28.03 0.50
CA LEU A 647 -1.74 28.43 -0.78
C LEU A 647 -1.66 29.96 -0.95
N VAL A 648 -2.58 30.71 -0.34
CA VAL A 648 -2.61 32.17 -0.43
C VAL A 648 -1.49 32.77 0.41
N ALA A 649 -1.36 32.33 1.66
CA ALA A 649 -0.27 32.76 2.54
C ALA A 649 1.10 32.33 2.01
N LEU A 650 1.20 31.12 1.43
CA LEU A 650 2.43 30.63 0.80
C LEU A 650 2.84 31.49 -0.41
N ALA A 651 1.88 31.85 -1.27
CA ALA A 651 2.13 32.75 -2.39
C ALA A 651 2.60 34.13 -1.91
N ALA A 652 1.97 34.70 -0.89
CA ALA A 652 2.40 35.97 -0.29
C ALA A 652 3.83 35.90 0.28
N GLN A 653 4.17 34.82 0.98
CA GLN A 653 5.50 34.62 1.56
C GLN A 653 6.59 34.48 0.48
N SER A 654 6.33 33.71 -0.58
CA SER A 654 7.27 33.52 -1.69
C SER A 654 7.51 34.76 -2.55
N GLN A 655 6.56 35.70 -2.58
CA GLN A 655 6.66 36.95 -3.33
C GLN A 655 7.28 38.10 -2.53
N THR A 656 7.61 37.88 -1.26
CA THR A 656 8.21 38.91 -0.39
C THR A 656 9.61 39.26 -0.91
N PRO A 657 9.89 40.53 -1.30
CA PRO A 657 11.20 40.93 -1.80
C PRO A 657 12.28 40.85 -0.71
N GLY A 658 13.51 40.53 -1.11
CA GLY A 658 14.67 40.50 -0.22
C GLY A 658 15.20 39.08 0.04
N PRO A 659 16.00 38.91 1.11
CA PRO A 659 16.53 37.60 1.50
C PRO A 659 15.41 36.61 1.82
N SER A 660 15.62 35.33 1.50
CA SER A 660 14.62 34.29 1.72
C SER A 660 14.38 34.03 3.21
N ALA A 661 13.14 34.21 3.66
CA ALA A 661 12.71 33.95 5.03
C ALA A 661 12.67 32.45 5.41
N LEU A 662 12.86 31.54 4.45
CA LEU A 662 12.90 30.08 4.66
C LEU A 662 14.29 29.55 4.95
N VAL A 663 15.32 30.33 4.61
CA VAL A 663 16.72 29.97 4.79
C VAL A 663 17.12 30.30 6.22
N ASN A 664 17.88 29.40 6.86
CA ASN A 664 18.53 29.74 8.12
C ASN A 664 19.85 30.47 7.80
N HIS A 665 19.85 31.78 7.95
CA HIS A 665 21.00 32.62 7.61
C HIS A 665 22.21 32.39 8.53
N ALA A 666 22.02 31.79 9.70
CA ALA A 666 23.13 31.42 10.57
C ALA A 666 23.95 30.23 10.01
N THR A 667 23.35 29.37 9.18
CA THR A 667 24.01 28.18 8.61
C THR A 667 24.19 28.22 7.10
N GLN A 668 23.39 29.01 6.37
CA GLN A 668 23.33 28.97 4.91
C GLN A 668 23.78 30.27 4.22
N THR A 669 23.97 31.36 4.96
CA THR A 669 24.45 32.62 4.40
C THR A 669 25.94 32.77 4.66
N ALA A 670 26.75 32.41 3.67
CA ALA A 670 28.19 32.64 3.69
C ALA A 670 28.51 34.01 3.08
N VAL A 671 29.05 34.91 3.90
CA VAL A 671 29.50 36.25 3.47
C VAL A 671 30.91 36.52 3.99
N PRO A 672 31.63 37.54 3.49
CA PRO A 672 32.96 37.85 4.00
C PRO A 672 32.95 38.05 5.53
N PRO A 673 33.75 37.29 6.31
CA PRO A 673 33.79 37.40 7.77
C PRO A 673 34.51 38.67 8.26
N GLY A 674 35.28 39.31 7.38
CA GLY A 674 36.07 40.50 7.68
C GLY A 674 36.98 40.28 8.88
N SER A 675 37.12 41.31 9.73
CA SER A 675 38.08 41.27 10.84
C SER A 675 37.83 40.18 11.89
N THR A 676 36.72 39.44 11.86
CA THR A 676 36.56 38.23 12.70
C THR A 676 37.54 37.11 12.28
N PHE A 677 38.02 37.11 11.03
CA PHE A 677 39.00 36.13 10.53
C PHE A 677 40.42 36.42 11.01
N LYS A 678 40.71 37.62 11.52
CA LYS A 678 42.06 37.98 12.00
C LYS A 678 42.54 37.09 13.15
N ILE A 679 41.64 36.59 14.00
CA ILE A 679 42.01 35.64 15.05
C ILE A 679 42.36 34.26 14.49
N VAL A 680 41.82 33.90 13.32
CA VAL A 680 42.23 32.71 12.56
C VAL A 680 43.65 32.92 12.02
N VAL A 681 43.93 34.07 11.39
CA VAL A 681 45.27 34.41 10.87
C VAL A 681 46.32 34.50 11.98
N ALA A 682 45.98 35.07 13.13
CA ALA A 682 46.86 35.07 14.30
C ALA A 682 47.11 33.65 14.83
N SER A 683 46.10 32.78 14.81
CA SER A 683 46.26 31.36 15.16
C SER A 683 47.14 30.60 14.16
N THR A 684 47.15 31.00 12.89
CA THR A 684 48.05 30.44 11.87
C THR A 684 49.51 30.67 12.24
N ASP A 685 49.87 31.86 12.74
CA ASP A 685 51.21 32.16 13.23
C ASP A 685 51.56 31.35 14.49
N MET A 686 50.57 30.97 15.30
CA MET A 686 50.79 30.06 16.42
C MET A 686 51.15 28.66 15.96
N GLN A 687 50.60 28.18 14.83
CA GLN A 687 50.99 26.90 14.24
C GLN A 687 52.32 27.00 13.47
N TYR A 688 52.45 28.03 12.64
CA TYR A 688 53.55 28.31 11.72
C TYR A 688 54.21 29.66 12.09
N PRO A 689 55.09 29.69 13.10
CA PRO A 689 55.64 30.95 13.61
C PRO A 689 56.51 31.64 12.56
N VAL A 690 56.06 32.80 12.09
CA VAL A 690 56.77 33.68 11.15
C VAL A 690 57.02 35.06 11.74
N LEU A 691 56.23 35.49 12.73
CA LEU A 691 56.39 36.74 13.46
C LEU A 691 56.29 36.46 14.97
N SER A 692 57.16 37.06 15.78
CA SER A 692 57.01 36.93 17.25
C SER A 692 55.75 37.68 17.71
N PRO A 693 54.90 37.11 18.59
CA PRO A 693 53.72 37.81 19.09
C PRO A 693 54.02 39.11 19.84
N ASP A 694 55.21 39.22 20.43
CA ASP A 694 55.70 40.40 21.15
C ASP A 694 56.39 41.41 20.22
N ALA A 695 56.65 41.05 18.96
CA ALA A 695 57.26 41.96 18.00
C ALA A 695 56.31 43.11 17.68
N VAL A 696 56.75 44.32 18.03
CA VAL A 696 56.08 45.57 17.67
C VAL A 696 56.50 45.94 16.25
N ILE A 697 55.54 46.02 15.32
CA ILE A 697 55.79 46.40 13.94
C ILE A 697 55.08 47.70 13.59
N GLU A 698 55.70 48.52 12.73
CA GLU A 698 55.09 49.72 12.17
C GLU A 698 53.83 49.38 11.36
N THR A 699 52.71 50.02 11.64
CA THR A 699 51.44 49.76 10.92
C THR A 699 50.93 50.99 10.16
N GLY A 700 50.77 52.13 10.82
CA GLY A 700 50.41 53.39 10.16
C GLY A 700 48.99 53.39 9.57
N ALA A 701 48.77 54.25 8.58
CA ALA A 701 47.45 54.45 7.95
C ALA A 701 47.18 53.53 6.75
N ALA A 702 48.21 52.93 6.16
CA ALA A 702 48.09 52.08 4.97
C ALA A 702 49.35 51.23 4.75
N TYR A 703 49.21 50.19 3.93
CA TYR A 703 50.30 49.34 3.47
C TYR A 703 50.34 49.33 1.94
N THR A 704 51.49 49.63 1.34
CA THR A 704 51.65 49.61 -0.12
C THR A 704 52.39 48.35 -0.54
N TYR A 705 51.72 47.52 -1.36
CA TYR A 705 52.24 46.25 -1.86
C TYR A 705 52.01 46.16 -3.37
N GLY A 706 53.07 45.87 -4.14
CA GLY A 706 52.98 45.73 -5.60
C GLY A 706 52.42 46.96 -6.32
N GLY A 707 52.63 48.17 -5.78
CA GLY A 707 52.07 49.42 -6.34
C GLY A 707 50.63 49.75 -5.93
N HIS A 708 49.95 48.87 -5.19
CA HIS A 708 48.61 49.09 -4.66
C HIS A 708 48.65 49.43 -3.16
N THR A 709 47.77 50.34 -2.72
CA THR A 709 47.73 50.80 -1.33
C THR A 709 46.49 50.27 -0.62
N PHE A 710 46.70 49.43 0.39
CA PHE A 710 45.68 48.83 1.24
C PHE A 710 45.55 49.66 2.52
N ARG A 711 44.37 50.24 2.76
CA ARG A 711 44.16 51.17 3.88
C ARG A 711 43.93 50.43 5.19
N ASN A 712 44.36 51.07 6.27
CA ASN A 712 43.88 50.77 7.61
C ASN A 712 42.53 51.45 7.83
N TRP A 713 41.74 50.96 8.79
CA TRP A 713 40.46 51.58 9.13
C TRP A 713 40.62 52.90 9.89
N GLN A 714 41.77 53.07 10.55
CA GLN A 714 42.26 54.35 11.07
C GLN A 714 43.80 54.35 11.12
N PRO A 715 44.47 55.52 11.12
CA PRO A 715 45.90 55.60 11.39
C PRO A 715 46.23 55.06 12.79
N MET A 716 47.22 54.16 12.88
CA MET A 716 47.68 53.58 14.14
C MET A 716 49.20 53.68 14.29
N GLY A 717 49.67 53.71 15.54
CA GLY A 717 51.09 53.56 15.85
C GLY A 717 51.55 52.10 15.77
N PRO A 718 52.83 51.83 16.07
CA PRO A 718 53.38 50.48 16.05
C PRO A 718 52.64 49.56 17.01
N ASN A 719 52.29 48.35 16.56
CA ASN A 719 51.50 47.38 17.32
C ASN A 719 52.17 46.00 17.34
N ASN A 720 52.09 45.30 18.47
CA ASN A 720 52.32 43.86 18.56
C ASN A 720 51.03 43.06 18.30
N MET A 721 51.07 41.71 18.36
CA MET A 721 49.89 40.89 18.06
C MET A 721 48.70 41.20 18.97
N LEU A 722 48.95 41.38 20.27
CA LEU A 722 47.92 41.69 21.26
C LEU A 722 47.21 42.99 20.88
N GLN A 723 47.97 44.06 20.65
CA GLN A 723 47.43 45.37 20.27
C GLN A 723 46.75 45.34 18.90
N ALA A 724 47.30 44.57 17.94
CA ALA A 724 46.72 44.42 16.62
C ALA A 724 45.35 43.73 16.66
N ILE A 725 45.16 42.72 17.52
CA ILE A 725 43.84 42.11 17.76
C ILE A 725 42.92 43.09 18.52
N GLN A 726 43.44 43.76 19.57
CA GLN A 726 42.71 44.71 20.41
C GLN A 726 42.07 45.84 19.59
N TRP A 727 42.88 46.49 18.75
CA TRP A 727 42.49 47.62 17.90
C TRP A 727 42.10 47.21 16.48
N SER A 728 42.11 45.91 16.18
CA SER A 728 41.76 45.38 14.87
C SER A 728 42.57 46.02 13.73
N ASP A 729 43.89 46.16 13.89
CA ASP A 729 44.78 46.85 12.95
C ASP A 729 44.86 46.09 11.61
N ASN A 730 44.43 46.66 10.49
CA ASN A 730 44.49 45.95 9.20
C ASN A 730 45.93 45.76 8.70
N VAL A 731 46.80 46.75 8.91
CA VAL A 731 48.16 46.72 8.32
C VAL A 731 49.02 45.66 8.98
N TYR A 732 48.87 45.45 10.29
CA TYR A 732 49.50 44.31 10.97
C TYR A 732 49.13 42.99 10.30
N PHE A 733 47.84 42.78 10.01
CA PHE A 733 47.36 41.54 9.41
C PHE A 733 47.62 41.41 7.90
N TYR A 734 47.78 42.52 7.16
CA TYR A 734 48.31 42.48 5.80
C TYR A 734 49.73 41.94 5.78
N LYS A 735 50.60 42.48 6.65
CA LYS A 735 51.99 42.04 6.79
C LYS A 735 52.11 40.61 7.29
N LEU A 736 51.31 40.24 8.30
CA LEU A 736 51.29 38.87 8.80
C LEU A 736 50.79 37.87 7.72
N GLY A 737 49.71 38.22 7.02
CA GLY A 737 49.20 37.39 5.92
C GLY A 737 50.21 37.21 4.78
N GLU A 738 50.96 38.26 4.44
CA GLU A 738 52.06 38.20 3.47
C GLU A 738 53.17 37.23 3.92
N LEU A 739 53.59 37.30 5.19
CA LEU A 739 54.63 36.40 5.74
C LEU A 739 54.17 34.93 5.81
N LEU A 740 52.89 34.70 6.11
CA LEU A 740 52.32 33.37 6.23
C LEU A 740 52.11 32.70 4.86
N GLY A 741 51.59 33.46 3.89
CA GLY A 741 51.10 32.95 2.62
C GLY A 741 49.70 32.33 2.72
N PRO A 742 48.97 32.23 1.60
CA PRO A 742 47.58 31.78 1.59
C PRO A 742 47.39 30.31 1.94
N GLU A 743 48.35 29.43 1.64
CA GLU A 743 48.23 27.99 1.89
C GLU A 743 48.24 27.68 3.40
N LYS A 744 49.15 28.30 4.16
CA LYS A 744 49.21 28.12 5.62
C LYS A 744 47.98 28.71 6.29
N MET A 745 47.53 29.89 5.85
CA MET A 745 46.29 30.48 6.34
C MET A 745 45.09 29.58 6.04
N ALA A 746 45.06 28.97 4.85
CA ALA A 746 43.98 28.08 4.47
C ALA A 746 43.97 26.78 5.30
N ASP A 747 45.12 26.19 5.56
CA ASP A 747 45.27 24.98 6.40
C ASP A 747 44.69 25.20 7.80
N VAL A 748 45.14 26.24 8.49
CA VAL A 748 44.68 26.53 9.86
C VAL A 748 43.22 26.98 9.90
N ALA A 749 42.78 27.80 8.94
CA ALA A 749 41.39 28.17 8.82
C ALA A 749 40.48 26.95 8.60
N SER A 750 40.93 25.99 7.78
CA SER A 750 40.22 24.73 7.58
C SER A 750 40.14 23.94 8.88
N GLN A 751 41.25 23.74 9.60
CA GLN A 751 41.27 23.09 10.93
C GLN A 751 40.29 23.75 11.93
N LEU A 752 40.13 25.07 11.86
CA LEU A 752 39.17 25.85 12.64
C LEU A 752 37.73 25.86 12.07
N GLY A 753 37.47 25.10 11.01
CA GLY A 753 36.14 24.85 10.46
C GLY A 753 35.69 25.80 9.35
N ALA A 754 36.56 26.72 8.89
CA ALA A 754 36.25 27.58 7.74
C ALA A 754 36.30 26.78 6.42
N GLY A 755 35.43 27.14 5.48
CA GLY A 755 35.36 26.50 4.16
C GLY A 755 34.84 25.04 4.19
N ARG A 756 34.23 24.61 5.31
CA ARG A 756 33.64 23.27 5.48
C ARG A 756 32.34 23.33 6.27
N ARG A 757 31.41 22.42 5.98
CA ARG A 757 30.20 22.22 6.78
C ARG A 757 30.53 22.02 8.25
N SER A 758 29.75 22.64 9.14
CA SER A 758 29.92 22.49 10.58
C SER A 758 29.47 21.15 11.11
N GLY A 759 28.57 20.48 10.40
CA GLY A 759 27.96 19.23 10.84
C GLY A 759 26.79 19.45 11.80
N ILE A 760 26.24 20.68 11.85
CA ILE A 760 24.98 20.94 12.54
C ILE A 760 23.88 20.02 12.02
N ASP A 761 23.00 19.58 12.91
CA ASP A 761 21.87 18.70 12.66
C ASP A 761 20.70 19.40 11.95
N LEU A 762 21.00 20.15 10.89
CA LEU A 762 20.04 20.71 9.96
C LEU A 762 20.34 20.26 8.53
N PRO A 763 19.32 19.97 7.69
CA PRO A 763 19.55 19.54 6.32
C PRO A 763 20.26 20.58 5.44
N GLY A 764 20.06 21.88 5.74
CA GLY A 764 20.59 23.00 4.97
C GLY A 764 21.78 23.67 5.65
N GLU A 765 22.95 23.58 5.01
CA GLU A 765 24.19 24.21 5.46
C GLU A 765 25.07 24.60 4.26
N ALA A 766 25.61 25.82 4.30
CA ALA A 766 26.59 26.30 3.34
C ALA A 766 28.02 26.04 3.83
N GLU A 767 28.93 25.72 2.90
CA GLU A 767 30.31 25.37 3.22
C GLU A 767 31.20 26.61 3.43
N GLY A 768 30.73 27.78 3.00
CA GLY A 768 31.58 28.95 2.84
C GLY A 768 32.59 28.75 1.70
N PHE A 769 33.58 29.63 1.62
CA PHE A 769 34.65 29.51 0.63
C PHE A 769 35.95 30.07 1.19
N LEU A 770 37.04 29.37 0.93
CA LEU A 770 38.37 29.72 1.38
C LEU A 770 39.29 29.72 0.16
N GLY A 771 39.36 30.88 -0.50
CA GLY A 771 40.14 31.03 -1.72
C GLY A 771 41.64 30.84 -1.49
N THR A 772 42.27 30.09 -2.40
CA THR A 772 43.71 29.90 -2.52
C THR A 772 44.12 30.05 -3.99
N PRO A 773 45.42 30.21 -4.31
CA PRO A 773 45.88 30.23 -5.70
C PRO A 773 45.41 29.01 -6.51
N GLU A 774 45.31 27.85 -5.87
CA GLU A 774 44.95 26.58 -6.51
C GLU A 774 43.44 26.45 -6.78
N ASN A 775 42.59 26.95 -5.88
CA ASN A 775 41.14 26.70 -5.96
C ASN A 775 40.31 27.87 -6.46
N VAL A 776 40.83 29.10 -6.48
CA VAL A 776 40.02 30.30 -6.74
C VAL A 776 39.47 30.35 -8.18
N GLY A 777 40.16 29.68 -9.12
CA GLY A 777 39.68 29.52 -10.49
C GLY A 777 38.37 28.74 -10.60
N SER A 778 38.05 27.87 -9.63
CA SER A 778 36.80 27.09 -9.61
C SER A 778 35.54 27.96 -9.46
N ILE A 779 35.68 29.15 -8.87
CA ILE A 779 34.60 30.14 -8.73
C ILE A 779 34.70 31.26 -9.77
N GLY A 780 35.52 31.08 -10.81
CA GLY A 780 35.74 32.07 -11.87
C GLY A 780 36.55 33.30 -11.45
N ALA A 781 37.21 33.26 -10.31
CA ALA A 781 38.06 34.35 -9.82
C ALA A 781 39.55 34.06 -10.08
N THR A 782 40.35 35.13 -10.18
CA THR A 782 41.81 35.05 -10.42
C THR A 782 42.56 35.40 -9.15
N TRP A 783 43.60 34.64 -8.83
CA TRP A 783 44.47 34.96 -7.70
C TRP A 783 45.48 36.05 -8.08
N TYR A 784 45.56 37.10 -7.27
CA TYR A 784 46.59 38.12 -7.37
C TYR A 784 47.43 38.13 -6.09
N PRO A 785 48.69 38.58 -6.11
CA PRO A 785 49.49 38.70 -4.89
C PRO A 785 48.80 39.52 -3.76
N GLY A 786 48.00 40.54 -4.12
CA GLY A 786 47.20 41.31 -3.17
C GLY A 786 46.01 40.53 -2.56
N SER A 787 45.57 39.43 -3.17
CA SER A 787 44.53 38.54 -2.62
C SER A 787 44.96 37.93 -1.29
N THR A 788 46.26 37.64 -1.12
CA THR A 788 46.82 37.15 0.17
C THR A 788 46.64 38.18 1.29
N LEU A 789 46.82 39.47 1.00
CA LEU A 789 46.64 40.54 1.98
C LEU A 789 45.15 40.67 2.38
N LEU A 790 44.24 40.61 1.41
CA LEU A 790 42.80 40.61 1.67
C LEU A 790 42.35 39.39 2.50
N MET A 791 42.90 38.20 2.20
CA MET A 791 42.68 37.00 3.00
C MET A 791 43.15 37.19 4.45
N GLY A 792 44.28 37.88 4.66
CA GLY A 792 44.81 38.23 5.99
C GLY A 792 43.84 39.00 6.88
N ILE A 793 42.85 39.68 6.30
CA ILE A 793 41.79 40.39 7.03
C ILE A 793 40.39 39.79 6.83
N GLY A 794 40.28 38.59 6.24
CA GLY A 794 39.01 37.91 6.01
C GLY A 794 38.14 38.52 4.91
N GLN A 795 38.76 39.14 3.90
CA GLN A 795 38.11 39.68 2.71
C GLN A 795 38.64 39.03 1.41
N GLY A 796 38.18 39.51 0.26
CA GLY A 796 38.48 38.92 -1.04
C GLY A 796 37.61 37.69 -1.27
N THR A 797 38.23 36.53 -1.40
CA THR A 797 37.55 35.25 -1.69
C THR A 797 37.36 34.39 -0.44
N VAL A 798 37.31 35.02 0.73
CA VAL A 798 36.96 34.34 1.99
C VAL A 798 35.49 34.62 2.29
N SER A 799 34.69 33.57 2.46
CA SER A 799 33.31 33.67 2.94
C SER A 799 33.05 32.60 4.01
N ALA A 800 32.28 32.98 5.03
CA ALA A 800 31.96 32.10 6.14
C ALA A 800 30.54 32.37 6.66
N THR A 801 29.94 31.35 7.25
CA THR A 801 28.64 31.43 7.89
C THR A 801 28.78 31.84 9.36
N PRO A 802 27.74 32.43 9.98
CA PRO A 802 27.78 32.75 11.41
C PRO A 802 28.09 31.56 12.32
N ILE A 803 27.63 30.36 11.96
CA ILE A 803 27.96 29.14 12.71
C ILE A 803 29.45 28.77 12.61
N GLN A 804 30.10 28.96 11.45
CA GLN A 804 31.55 28.78 11.31
C GLN A 804 32.33 29.80 12.15
N VAL A 805 31.87 31.06 12.15
CA VAL A 805 32.48 32.12 12.97
C VAL A 805 32.38 31.80 14.46
N ALA A 806 31.21 31.34 14.93
CA ALA A 806 31.04 30.88 16.31
C ALA A 806 31.98 29.70 16.64
N ARG A 807 32.15 28.74 15.71
CA ARG A 807 33.01 27.58 15.92
C ARG A 807 34.48 27.90 16.05
N TRP A 808 35.05 28.74 15.19
CA TRP A 808 36.46 29.08 15.34
C TRP A 808 36.71 29.96 16.55
N THR A 809 35.78 30.86 16.91
CA THR A 809 35.93 31.68 18.13
C THR A 809 35.90 30.78 19.36
N SER A 810 34.98 29.81 19.38
CA SER A 810 34.90 28.78 20.41
C SER A 810 36.18 27.94 20.47
N GLY A 811 36.64 27.42 19.34
CA GLY A 811 37.83 26.56 19.26
C GLY A 811 39.12 27.28 19.65
N ILE A 812 39.26 28.56 19.33
CA ILE A 812 40.40 29.38 19.78
C ILE A 812 40.32 29.61 21.29
N ALA A 813 39.12 29.90 21.83
CA ALA A 813 38.94 30.10 23.26
C ALA A 813 39.22 28.82 24.08
N THR A 814 38.68 27.67 23.67
CA THR A 814 38.80 26.40 24.41
C THR A 814 40.05 25.60 24.06
N GLY A 815 40.62 25.79 22.87
CA GLY A 815 41.65 24.91 22.29
C GLY A 815 41.10 23.62 21.65
N ALA A 816 39.78 23.48 21.50
CA ALA A 816 39.15 22.31 20.89
C ALA A 816 37.96 22.67 20.01
N MET A 817 37.85 22.03 18.84
CA MET A 817 36.74 22.18 17.91
C MET A 817 35.55 21.33 18.34
N VAL A 818 34.37 21.94 18.36
CA VAL A 818 33.09 21.28 18.66
C VAL A 818 32.23 21.16 17.40
N THR A 819 31.30 20.21 17.41
CA THR A 819 30.25 20.08 16.40
C THR A 819 28.96 20.69 16.94
N PRO A 820 28.39 21.72 16.30
CA PRO A 820 27.14 22.31 16.75
C PRO A 820 25.99 21.31 16.71
N GLN A 821 25.09 21.34 17.68
CA GLN A 821 23.95 20.44 17.73
C GLN A 821 22.74 21.10 18.39
N LEU A 822 21.57 20.95 17.77
CA LEU A 822 20.28 21.42 18.29
C LEU A 822 19.54 20.33 19.06
N ALA A 823 19.51 19.09 18.58
CA ALA A 823 18.79 17.99 19.21
C ALA A 823 19.63 17.35 20.32
N ALA A 824 19.10 17.34 21.55
CA ALA A 824 19.78 16.80 22.71
C ALA A 824 19.44 15.32 22.95
N ALA A 825 18.16 14.98 22.92
CA ALA A 825 17.67 13.64 23.26
C ALA A 825 16.29 13.37 22.67
N TYR A 826 15.86 12.11 22.65
CA TYR A 826 14.51 11.72 22.22
C TYR A 826 13.87 10.69 23.15
N GLY A 827 12.54 10.61 23.08
CA GLY A 827 11.74 9.65 23.82
C GLY A 827 11.61 9.94 25.32
N PRO A 828 10.79 9.15 26.05
CA PRO A 828 10.52 9.37 27.47
C PRO A 828 11.74 9.11 28.36
N GLU A 829 12.65 8.25 27.92
CA GLU A 829 13.91 7.92 28.62
C GLU A 829 15.03 8.95 28.36
N LEU A 830 14.77 9.97 27.54
CA LEU A 830 15.75 10.99 27.14
C LEU A 830 17.04 10.36 26.59
N ILE A 831 16.89 9.46 25.62
CA ILE A 831 18.02 8.82 24.94
C ILE A 831 18.82 9.91 24.21
N PRO A 832 20.11 10.11 24.52
CA PRO A 832 20.90 11.18 23.92
C PRO A 832 21.07 11.00 22.41
N ILE A 833 21.00 12.09 21.64
CA ILE A 833 21.37 12.08 20.22
C ILE A 833 22.90 12.10 20.14
N PRO A 834 23.54 11.12 19.46
CA PRO A 834 25.00 11.08 19.38
C PRO A 834 25.61 12.31 18.70
N THR A 835 26.73 12.79 19.25
CA THR A 835 27.47 13.97 18.76
C THR A 835 28.96 13.64 18.69
N ALA A 836 29.67 14.23 17.73
CA ALA A 836 31.11 14.08 17.68
C ALA A 836 31.77 14.71 18.92
N ALA A 837 32.70 13.97 19.53
CA ALA A 837 33.45 14.47 20.67
C ALA A 837 34.33 15.68 20.27
N PRO A 838 34.54 16.66 21.18
CA PRO A 838 35.41 17.80 20.90
C PRO A 838 36.83 17.38 20.48
N GLN A 839 37.34 17.98 19.41
CA GLN A 839 38.65 17.66 18.83
C GLN A 839 39.68 18.71 19.22
N ARG A 840 40.70 18.31 19.98
CA ARG A 840 41.78 19.22 20.39
C ARG A 840 42.57 19.71 19.18
N LEU A 841 42.82 21.02 19.10
CA LEU A 841 43.64 21.63 18.06
C LEU A 841 45.13 21.30 18.28
N ALA A 842 45.87 21.07 17.19
CA ALA A 842 47.30 20.74 17.25
C ALA A 842 48.17 21.88 17.84
N PHE A 843 47.66 23.11 17.81
CA PHE A 843 48.31 24.31 18.33
C PHE A 843 47.60 24.87 19.58
N ALA A 844 46.75 24.07 20.24
CA ALA A 844 45.96 24.51 21.41
C ALA A 844 46.80 25.16 22.52
N ASP A 845 47.99 24.62 22.78
CA ASP A 845 48.90 25.08 23.84
C ASP A 845 49.66 26.37 23.48
N ARG A 846 49.53 26.84 22.23
CA ARG A 846 50.19 28.06 21.72
C ARG A 846 49.21 29.22 21.52
N LEU A 847 47.93 29.07 21.88
CA LEU A 847 46.89 30.06 21.59
C LEU A 847 46.85 31.27 22.55
N ASP A 848 47.64 31.25 23.62
CA ASP A 848 47.58 32.29 24.66
C ASP A 848 47.83 33.72 24.15
N PRO A 849 48.74 33.99 23.20
CA PRO A 849 48.89 35.33 22.62
C PRO A 849 47.63 35.80 21.88
N VAL A 850 46.96 34.91 21.14
CA VAL A 850 45.70 35.20 20.44
C VAL A 850 44.59 35.48 21.44
N ARG A 851 44.48 34.64 22.48
CA ARG A 851 43.50 34.80 23.57
C ARG A 851 43.73 36.11 24.33
N ALA A 852 44.98 36.49 24.61
CA ALA A 852 45.30 37.76 25.24
C ALA A 852 44.82 38.96 24.42
N GLY A 853 45.01 38.93 23.10
CA GLY A 853 44.47 39.92 22.18
C GLY A 853 42.94 39.99 22.19
N MET A 854 42.25 38.85 22.18
CA MET A 854 40.78 38.79 22.25
C MET A 854 40.25 39.36 23.59
N ARG A 855 40.91 39.04 24.70
CA ARG A 855 40.59 39.59 26.03
C ARG A 855 40.79 41.11 26.06
N ALA A 856 41.91 41.60 25.52
CA ALA A 856 42.19 43.03 25.43
C ALA A 856 41.16 43.77 24.55
N SER A 857 40.71 43.16 23.46
CA SER A 857 39.66 43.71 22.59
C SER A 857 38.34 43.94 23.35
N ALA A 858 37.92 42.96 24.17
CA ALA A 858 36.70 43.04 24.97
C ALA A 858 36.83 43.98 26.19
N ALA A 859 38.02 44.08 26.79
CA ALA A 859 38.24 44.89 27.98
C ALA A 859 38.40 46.39 27.68
N ALA A 860 39.04 46.77 26.57
CA ALA A 860 39.34 48.17 26.27
C ALA A 860 39.52 48.49 24.77
N GLY A 861 39.35 47.51 23.88
CA GLY A 861 39.55 47.69 22.43
C GLY A 861 38.24 47.88 21.66
N THR A 862 38.19 47.40 20.42
CA THR A 862 37.00 47.56 19.55
C THR A 862 35.73 46.88 20.07
N ALA A 863 35.87 45.93 21.00
CA ALA A 863 34.77 45.26 21.70
C ALA A 863 34.60 45.73 23.15
N GLY A 864 35.16 46.90 23.52
CA GLY A 864 35.17 47.44 24.88
C GLY A 864 33.80 47.62 25.55
N GLN A 865 32.72 47.60 24.77
CA GLN A 865 31.35 47.59 25.32
C GLN A 865 31.00 46.35 26.14
N LEU A 866 31.83 45.30 26.12
CA LEU A 866 31.68 44.11 26.96
C LEU A 866 32.42 44.20 28.29
N ALA A 867 33.20 45.26 28.53
CA ALA A 867 34.02 45.43 29.73
C ALA A 867 33.19 45.53 31.02
N ASP A 868 31.90 45.86 30.91
CA ASP A 868 30.97 45.98 32.02
C ASP A 868 30.17 44.68 32.30
N LEU A 869 30.41 43.60 31.55
CA LEU A 869 29.85 42.29 31.88
C LEU A 869 30.36 41.82 33.26
N PRO A 870 29.56 41.07 34.03
CA PRO A 870 29.98 40.58 35.35
C PRO A 870 31.10 39.52 35.28
N VAL A 871 31.35 38.98 34.09
CA VAL A 871 32.38 37.97 33.82
C VAL A 871 33.31 38.48 32.70
N PRO A 872 34.61 38.12 32.72
CA PRO A 872 35.52 38.54 31.67
C PRO A 872 35.10 37.94 30.33
N ALA A 873 35.15 38.74 29.26
CA ALA A 873 34.88 38.29 27.91
C ALA A 873 36.15 38.37 27.04
N GLY A 874 36.16 37.58 25.97
CA GLY A 874 37.11 37.74 24.87
C GLY A 874 36.34 37.82 23.57
N ALA A 875 36.70 38.77 22.70
CA ALA A 875 35.88 39.08 21.54
C ALA A 875 36.70 39.52 20.34
N LYS A 876 36.05 39.47 19.18
CA LYS A 876 36.52 40.10 17.95
C LYS A 876 35.36 40.72 17.18
N THR A 877 35.50 42.01 16.89
CA THR A 877 34.59 42.72 15.96
C THR A 877 34.99 42.48 14.51
N GLY A 878 34.03 42.56 13.61
CA GLY A 878 34.24 42.54 12.16
C GLY A 878 33.40 43.58 11.44
N THR A 879 34.01 44.23 10.46
CA THR A 879 33.33 44.97 9.41
C THR A 879 33.87 44.42 8.11
N ALA A 880 32.98 43.98 7.22
CA ALA A 880 33.38 43.37 5.97
C ALA A 880 32.71 44.06 4.79
N GLU A 881 33.51 44.38 3.77
CA GLU A 881 33.01 44.90 2.51
C GLU A 881 32.37 43.76 1.70
N ASP A 882 31.13 43.97 1.29
CA ASP A 882 30.29 43.04 0.55
C ASP A 882 29.44 43.85 -0.46
N PRO A 883 29.84 43.87 -1.74
CA PRO A 883 29.10 44.59 -2.77
C PRO A 883 27.67 44.08 -3.00
N SER A 884 27.33 42.89 -2.50
CA SER A 884 25.98 42.32 -2.58
C SER A 884 25.06 42.74 -1.43
N ALA A 885 25.62 43.37 -0.39
CA ALA A 885 24.86 43.88 0.76
C ALA A 885 24.21 45.24 0.45
N PRO A 886 23.09 45.59 1.11
CA PRO A 886 22.44 46.88 0.91
C PRO A 886 23.27 48.04 1.49
N GLY A 887 22.99 49.27 1.04
CA GLY A 887 23.64 50.48 1.54
C GLY A 887 25.06 50.66 1.01
N GLU A 888 26.00 51.01 1.89
CA GLU A 888 27.44 51.16 1.54
C GLU A 888 28.16 49.79 1.38
N GLY A 889 27.44 48.68 1.43
CA GLY A 889 28.01 47.34 1.25
C GLY A 889 28.84 46.86 2.44
N LEU A 890 28.47 47.22 3.68
CA LEU A 890 29.21 46.84 4.89
C LEU A 890 28.43 45.88 5.79
N ASN A 891 29.00 44.72 6.06
CA ASN A 891 28.46 43.71 6.95
C ASN A 891 29.02 43.87 8.37
N ALA A 892 28.12 43.98 9.34
CA ALA A 892 28.45 44.11 10.75
C ALA A 892 28.59 42.73 11.39
N TRP A 893 29.77 42.41 11.89
CA TRP A 893 30.07 41.15 12.57
C TRP A 893 30.54 41.40 14.01
N PHE A 894 30.16 40.51 14.91
CA PHE A 894 30.67 40.51 16.28
C PHE A 894 30.63 39.09 16.83
N SER A 895 31.75 38.59 17.37
CA SER A 895 31.83 37.28 18.02
C SER A 895 32.54 37.39 19.36
N ALA A 896 31.97 36.79 20.40
CA ALA A 896 32.51 36.84 21.75
C ALA A 896 32.31 35.53 22.50
N VAL A 897 33.19 35.25 23.46
CA VAL A 897 33.12 34.12 24.38
C VAL A 897 33.19 34.65 25.81
N ALA A 898 32.32 34.14 26.68
CA ALA A 898 32.27 34.48 28.10
C ALA A 898 31.83 33.27 28.97
N PRO A 899 32.33 33.14 30.21
CA PRO A 899 33.52 33.80 30.74
C PRO A 899 34.76 33.36 29.93
N PHE A 900 35.72 34.24 29.70
CA PHE A 900 36.84 33.93 28.82
C PHE A 900 37.94 33.10 29.50
N ASP A 901 38.03 33.16 30.84
CA ASP A 901 38.99 32.37 31.62
C ASP A 901 38.54 30.90 31.75
N ALA A 902 37.24 30.66 31.65
CA ALA A 902 36.62 29.33 31.59
C ALA A 902 35.51 29.37 30.53
N PRO A 903 35.88 29.30 29.22
CA PRO A 903 34.95 29.44 28.11
C PRO A 903 33.69 28.60 28.26
N GLU A 904 32.54 29.26 28.37
CA GLU A 904 31.25 28.59 28.55
C GLU A 904 30.34 28.82 27.34
N ILE A 905 30.05 30.08 26.99
CA ILE A 905 29.15 30.41 25.88
C ILE A 905 29.88 31.24 24.82
N VAL A 906 29.69 30.89 23.55
CA VAL A 906 30.04 31.73 22.40
C VAL A 906 28.77 32.36 21.84
N VAL A 907 28.84 33.66 21.57
CA VAL A 907 27.79 34.44 20.93
C VAL A 907 28.36 35.13 19.70
N THR A 908 27.78 34.86 18.54
CA THR A 908 28.15 35.48 17.26
C THR A 908 26.92 36.11 16.64
N ALA A 909 27.05 37.35 16.14
CA ALA A 909 26.00 38.03 15.41
C ALA A 909 26.52 38.63 14.09
N LEU A 910 25.68 38.54 13.06
CA LEU A 910 25.83 39.17 11.74
C LEU A 910 24.60 40.04 11.48
N VAL A 911 24.82 41.25 10.98
CA VAL A 911 23.80 42.07 10.32
C VAL A 911 24.35 42.52 8.96
N ARG A 912 23.78 41.98 7.89
CA ARG A 912 24.18 42.27 6.50
C ARG A 912 23.72 43.66 6.11
N GLY A 913 24.63 44.46 5.54
CA GLY A 913 24.39 45.90 5.35
C GLY A 913 24.23 46.67 6.67
N GLY A 914 24.67 46.09 7.80
CA GLY A 914 24.54 46.67 9.13
C GLY A 914 25.58 47.74 9.47
N GLY A 915 26.53 48.01 8.57
CA GLY A 915 27.61 48.95 8.84
C GLY A 915 28.69 48.35 9.74
N PHE A 916 29.02 49.03 10.84
CA PHE A 916 30.13 48.65 11.72
C PHE A 916 29.74 47.58 12.75
N GLY A 917 30.56 46.54 12.89
CA GLY A 917 30.34 45.44 13.83
C GLY A 917 30.13 45.86 15.29
N SER A 918 30.90 46.84 15.78
CA SER A 918 30.79 47.35 17.16
C SER A 918 29.49 48.11 17.43
N ALA A 919 28.95 48.79 16.41
CA ALA A 919 27.76 49.64 16.53
C ALA A 919 26.44 48.86 16.37
N THR A 920 26.43 47.81 15.56
CA THR A 920 25.20 47.10 15.18
C THR A 920 25.12 45.70 15.77
N SER A 921 26.06 44.81 15.43
CA SER A 921 26.06 43.42 15.93
C SER A 921 26.55 43.31 17.38
N GLY A 922 27.37 44.26 17.82
CA GLY A 922 27.88 44.33 19.18
C GLY A 922 26.81 44.47 20.27
N PRO A 923 25.86 45.43 20.16
CA PRO A 923 24.72 45.52 21.06
C PRO A 923 23.86 44.25 21.11
N VAL A 924 23.70 43.53 19.99
CA VAL A 924 23.01 42.23 19.94
C VAL A 924 23.74 41.21 20.82
N VAL A 925 25.05 41.04 20.61
CA VAL A 925 25.88 40.13 21.41
C VAL A 925 25.87 40.51 22.89
N LYS A 926 26.03 41.80 23.20
CA LYS A 926 26.02 42.30 24.59
C LYS A 926 24.71 41.95 25.29
N LYS A 927 23.56 42.25 24.67
CA LYS A 927 22.23 41.99 25.25
C LYS A 927 22.01 40.51 25.55
N ILE A 928 22.46 39.62 24.67
CA ILE A 928 22.38 38.17 24.88
C ILE A 928 23.28 37.74 26.06
N LEU A 929 24.52 38.25 26.13
CA LEU A 929 25.44 37.93 27.22
C LEU A 929 24.98 38.48 28.57
N GLU A 930 24.38 39.68 28.62
CA GLU A 930 23.77 40.23 29.84
C GLU A 930 22.59 39.42 30.33
N HIS A 931 21.81 38.84 29.42
CA HIS A 931 20.72 37.93 29.78
C HIS A 931 21.25 36.60 30.33
N TYR A 932 22.30 36.05 29.72
CA TYR A 932 22.91 34.80 30.17
C TYR A 932 23.67 34.95 31.49
N PHE A 933 24.33 36.11 31.71
CA PHE A 933 25.05 36.47 32.93
C PHE A 933 24.40 37.69 33.60
N PRO A 934 23.25 37.54 34.28
CA PRO A 934 22.58 38.66 34.92
C PRO A 934 23.43 39.25 36.04
N ARG A 935 23.47 40.59 36.14
CA ARG A 935 24.07 41.27 37.30
C ARG A 935 23.20 41.04 38.53
N PRO A 936 23.78 40.82 39.72
CA PRO A 936 23.00 40.81 40.96
C PRO A 936 22.30 42.18 41.13
N PRO A 937 21.07 42.22 41.66
CA PRO A 937 20.32 43.46 41.82
C PRO A 937 21.09 44.44 42.70
N ALA A 938 21.07 45.72 42.35
CA ALA A 938 21.66 46.77 43.18
C ALA A 938 21.00 46.75 44.58
N PRO A 939 21.77 46.91 45.68
CA PRO A 939 21.20 46.97 47.01
C PRO A 939 20.18 48.11 47.07
N ALA A 940 18.99 47.82 47.61
CA ALA A 940 17.93 48.82 47.76
C ALA A 940 18.48 50.04 48.53
N PRO A 941 18.14 51.28 48.11
CA PRO A 941 18.61 52.47 48.81
C PRO A 941 18.17 52.40 50.26
N THR A 942 19.15 52.41 51.17
CA THR A 942 18.91 52.55 52.61
C THR A 942 18.18 53.88 52.83
N ARG A 943 16.96 53.80 53.35
CA ARG A 943 16.16 54.96 53.77
C ARG A 943 16.82 55.73 54.90
#